data_AF-A0A6L5DXK7-F1
#
_entry.id   AF-A0A6L5DXK7-F1
#
_cell.length_a   1.000
_cell.length_b   1.000
_cell.length_c   1.000
_cell.angle_alpha   90.00
_cell.angle_beta   90.00
_cell.angle_gamma   90.00
#
_symmetry.space_group_name_H-M   'P 1'
#
loop_
_entity.id
_entity.type
_entity.pdbx_description
1 polymer ?
#
loop_
_entity_poly.entity_id
_entity_poly.type
_entity_poly.pdbx_seq_one_letter_code
_entity_poly.pdbx_strand_id
1 'polypeptide(L)'
;MNKTMRLHGYLLLIALFIAQISFAQSFSGGKTEQQIEEEAFTFFDAENYKSALPLYGELINVYPQDPEYNYYLGVCQVELNENIKEAIQHLKIASTKGVNASVPYYLGRAFHMNYQFNSAIRYYRKFRESYKRKSAGIDQLIVMCQNGIPLVNSYYVVDVKEKKIVDKNEFFRYYKLDGFDDKLSKKTKSIKSRFDGTGDRDVACLANKGQYIYFSSYGKNKKNGRDLYRAKRLKSGGWGEWEPLTPLNTGFDEVFPYMAGDGRTLYFCSQGHASMGGFDIFKSVYNDITDTWTEPQSLGFPINSTSNDLFFATDVNDEFASFASSRENGKNEVTIYKIKLSEYPEQKVVMNSEQLADLAVLKKGTQAPVFEKRPVQKMEVKYSLKFKEVNFPYFNFPVTDELIYHNLREFKSNEARDIFMQAKNDKFNSDSLHVVTESLRTNLSDAIGDSRTILSDQIATLEQSSFHLGNQAKAKLLQARTVESDYLNKHIVGTVETDIVATKKSQKLVMTSEELPKKTVAKVADISRYIYHLQVGVFSNRREQKFFSGLTPVKEEIVGNGKLYKYMVGNYPTFAMAKDAIPEIRQLFPNAFVVAYKDGIKTNLSAAIKITDQNYQPTPVVAARKTVMKKSESMNSGSVSFKVQVGAYSEAVPQDVKDKLRAFSKYSIDYTKDYRGYTICTVGSFDSYSKVSKLKMELREAGLSDAFTVAFSGNDKVTIQQALEILRQ
;
A
#
# COMPACT_ATOMS: atom_id res chain seq x y z
N MET A 1 9.54 -71.27 -12.02
CA MET A 1 9.68 -69.80 -12.22
C MET A 1 11.03 -69.54 -12.88
N ASN A 2 11.00 -69.13 -14.15
CA ASN A 2 12.02 -69.42 -15.15
C ASN A 2 13.28 -68.53 -15.05
N LYS A 3 14.47 -69.12 -15.20
CA LYS A 3 15.77 -68.41 -15.29
C LYS A 3 15.80 -67.34 -16.39
N THR A 4 15.01 -67.51 -17.44
CA THR A 4 14.86 -66.55 -18.55
C THR A 4 14.17 -65.25 -18.14
N MET A 5 13.23 -65.26 -17.17
CA MET A 5 12.60 -64.04 -16.66
C MET A 5 13.55 -63.21 -15.78
N ARG A 6 14.47 -63.86 -15.05
CA ARG A 6 15.48 -63.13 -14.26
C ARG A 6 16.50 -62.44 -15.16
N LEU A 7 16.93 -63.09 -16.24
CA LEU A 7 17.90 -62.50 -17.19
C LEU A 7 17.33 -61.29 -17.94
N HIS A 8 16.05 -61.34 -18.35
CA HIS A 8 15.37 -60.19 -18.96
C HIS A 8 15.17 -59.04 -17.96
N GLY A 9 14.94 -59.34 -16.68
CA GLY A 9 14.86 -58.32 -15.62
C GLY A 9 16.19 -57.58 -15.41
N TYR A 10 17.32 -58.30 -15.45
CA TYR A 10 18.65 -57.68 -15.32
C TYR A 10 19.04 -56.86 -16.55
N LEU A 11 18.71 -57.31 -17.76
CA LEU A 11 18.93 -56.55 -19.00
C LEU A 11 18.09 -55.27 -19.05
N LEU A 12 16.85 -55.29 -18.54
CA LEU A 12 16.00 -54.10 -18.47
C LEU A 12 16.51 -53.10 -17.43
N LEU A 13 17.04 -53.59 -16.30
CA LEU A 13 17.67 -52.74 -15.27
C LEU A 13 18.99 -52.12 -15.76
N ILE A 14 19.80 -52.86 -16.51
CA ILE A 14 21.04 -52.33 -17.10
C ILE A 14 20.73 -51.34 -18.22
N ALA A 15 19.71 -51.58 -19.05
CA ALA A 15 19.26 -50.63 -20.07
C ALA A 15 18.67 -49.34 -19.45
N LEU A 16 17.95 -49.44 -18.33
CA LEU A 16 17.49 -48.28 -17.55
C LEU A 16 18.65 -47.53 -16.87
N PHE A 17 19.72 -48.23 -16.48
CA PHE A 17 20.92 -47.61 -15.91
C PHE A 17 21.80 -46.94 -16.98
N ILE A 18 21.88 -47.51 -18.19
CA ILE A 18 22.63 -46.94 -19.33
C ILE A 18 21.86 -45.78 -19.96
N ALA A 19 20.51 -45.79 -19.94
CA ALA A 19 19.69 -44.66 -20.34
C ALA A 19 19.82 -43.44 -19.41
N GLN A 20 20.37 -43.60 -18.20
CA GLN A 20 20.70 -42.48 -17.30
C GLN A 20 22.12 -41.93 -17.50
N ILE A 21 22.95 -42.51 -18.37
CA ILE A 21 24.38 -42.13 -18.49
C ILE A 21 24.71 -41.31 -19.76
N SER A 22 23.76 -40.97 -20.63
CA SER A 22 24.13 -40.20 -21.85
C SER A 22 23.05 -39.27 -22.37
N PHE A 23 22.87 -38.15 -21.68
CA PHE A 23 22.60 -36.87 -22.31
C PHE A 23 23.44 -35.81 -21.57
N ALA A 24 24.74 -35.76 -21.85
CA ALA A 24 25.50 -34.55 -21.55
C ALA A 24 24.98 -33.47 -22.51
N GLN A 25 23.98 -32.69 -22.07
CA GLN A 25 23.59 -31.50 -22.81
C GLN A 25 24.78 -30.55 -22.83
N SER A 26 25.27 -30.29 -24.04
CA SER A 26 26.33 -29.32 -24.27
C SER A 26 25.74 -27.92 -24.09
N PHE A 27 26.23 -27.18 -23.09
CA PHE A 27 25.84 -25.78 -22.90
C PHE A 27 26.61 -24.88 -23.87
N SER A 28 26.36 -23.56 -23.84
CA SER A 28 27.01 -22.63 -24.76
C SER A 28 28.53 -22.74 -24.69
N GLY A 29 29.19 -22.67 -25.85
CA GLY A 29 30.65 -22.79 -25.95
C GLY A 29 31.21 -24.20 -25.69
N GLY A 30 30.37 -25.25 -25.65
CA GLY A 30 30.84 -26.63 -25.44
C GLY A 30 31.14 -26.96 -23.98
N LYS A 31 30.68 -26.12 -23.05
CA LYS A 31 30.89 -26.29 -21.61
C LYS A 31 29.97 -27.36 -21.03
N THR A 32 30.42 -28.02 -19.97
CA THR A 32 29.58 -28.90 -19.16
C THR A 32 28.70 -28.09 -18.21
N GLU A 33 27.64 -28.70 -17.69
CA GLU A 33 26.77 -28.09 -16.67
C GLU A 33 27.56 -27.53 -15.49
N GLN A 34 28.46 -28.34 -14.93
CA GLN A 34 29.28 -27.97 -13.77
C GLN A 34 30.19 -26.76 -14.07
N GLN A 35 30.71 -26.64 -15.29
CA GLN A 35 31.53 -25.50 -15.69
C GLN A 35 30.71 -24.21 -15.78
N ILE A 36 29.49 -24.27 -16.31
CA ILE A 36 28.58 -23.12 -16.36
C ILE A 36 28.17 -22.69 -14.96
N GLU A 37 27.83 -23.66 -14.10
CA GLU A 37 27.45 -23.40 -12.72
C GLU A 37 28.58 -22.70 -11.95
N GLU A 38 29.80 -23.25 -11.97
CA GLU A 38 30.97 -22.67 -11.30
C GLU A 38 31.29 -21.24 -11.79
N GLU A 39 31.19 -21.02 -13.10
CA GLU A 39 31.41 -19.69 -13.69
C GLU A 39 30.30 -18.70 -13.32
N ALA A 40 29.03 -19.13 -13.32
CA ALA A 40 27.89 -18.31 -12.92
C ALA A 40 28.02 -17.86 -11.45
N PHE A 41 28.37 -18.80 -10.56
CA PHE A 41 28.63 -18.52 -9.15
C PHE A 41 29.81 -17.56 -8.96
N THR A 42 30.91 -17.78 -9.69
CA THR A 42 32.09 -16.91 -9.61
C THR A 42 31.73 -15.47 -9.99
N PHE A 43 30.95 -15.26 -11.06
CA PHE A 43 30.48 -13.93 -11.43
C PHE A 43 29.49 -13.35 -10.42
N PHE A 44 28.60 -14.17 -9.86
CA PHE A 44 27.64 -13.73 -8.85
C PHE A 44 28.31 -13.26 -7.56
N ASP A 45 29.26 -14.03 -7.04
CA ASP A 45 30.03 -13.71 -5.83
C ASP A 45 30.92 -12.47 -6.03
N ALA A 46 31.36 -12.22 -7.27
CA ALA A 46 32.05 -11.00 -7.65
C ALA A 46 31.12 -9.78 -7.84
N GLU A 47 29.81 -9.92 -7.56
CA GLU A 47 28.75 -8.93 -7.87
C GLU A 47 28.68 -8.54 -9.36
N ASN A 48 29.25 -9.34 -10.25
CA ASN A 48 29.19 -9.13 -11.70
C ASN A 48 27.93 -9.79 -12.27
N TYR A 49 26.78 -9.27 -11.86
CA TYR A 49 25.47 -9.79 -12.26
C TYR A 49 25.26 -9.76 -13.78
N LYS A 50 25.88 -8.82 -14.50
CA LYS A 50 25.77 -8.71 -15.96
C LYS A 50 26.35 -9.93 -16.67
N SER A 51 27.44 -10.49 -16.15
CA SER A 51 28.04 -11.72 -16.66
C SER A 51 27.36 -12.98 -16.11
N ALA A 52 26.86 -12.95 -14.87
CA ALA A 52 26.16 -14.10 -14.26
C ALA A 52 24.76 -14.36 -14.86
N LEU A 53 24.02 -13.30 -15.20
CA LEU A 53 22.64 -13.37 -15.71
C LEU A 53 22.45 -14.35 -16.88
N PRO A 54 23.20 -14.28 -17.99
CA PRO A 54 23.01 -15.20 -19.12
C PRO A 54 23.31 -16.66 -18.74
N LEU A 55 24.28 -16.91 -17.87
CA LEU A 55 24.65 -18.27 -17.45
C LEU A 55 23.55 -18.93 -16.59
N TYR A 56 22.97 -18.18 -15.64
CA TYR A 56 21.80 -18.67 -14.91
C TYR A 56 20.56 -18.81 -15.82
N GLY A 57 20.45 -17.99 -16.87
CA GLY A 57 19.44 -18.17 -17.91
C GLY A 57 19.57 -19.50 -18.65
N GLU A 58 20.80 -19.92 -18.98
CA GLU A 58 21.07 -21.24 -19.56
C GLU A 58 20.69 -22.38 -18.62
N LEU A 59 21.06 -22.28 -17.33
CA LEU A 59 20.72 -23.27 -16.31
C LEU A 59 19.19 -23.40 -16.13
N ILE A 60 18.46 -22.29 -16.13
CA ILE A 60 17.00 -22.28 -16.00
C ILE A 60 16.27 -22.86 -17.21
N ASN A 61 16.83 -22.75 -18.42
CA ASN A 61 16.24 -23.39 -19.61
C ASN A 61 16.24 -24.92 -19.49
N VAL A 62 17.22 -25.49 -18.80
CA VAL A 62 17.31 -26.93 -18.53
C VAL A 62 16.54 -27.30 -17.25
N TYR A 63 16.65 -26.47 -16.21
CA TYR A 63 16.12 -26.72 -14.87
C TYR A 63 15.12 -25.64 -14.42
N PRO A 64 13.96 -25.49 -15.09
CA PRO A 64 13.07 -24.34 -14.89
C PRO A 64 12.42 -24.26 -13.51
N GLN A 65 12.39 -25.36 -12.76
CA GLN A 65 11.80 -25.44 -11.42
C GLN A 65 12.86 -25.49 -10.31
N ASP A 66 14.15 -25.42 -10.64
CA ASP A 66 15.20 -25.42 -9.63
C ASP A 66 15.14 -24.13 -8.81
N PRO A 67 14.92 -24.20 -7.49
CA PRO A 67 14.69 -23.02 -6.70
C PRO A 67 15.96 -22.20 -6.42
N GLU A 68 17.17 -22.77 -6.51
CA GLU A 68 18.44 -22.06 -6.35
C GLU A 68 18.80 -21.28 -7.61
N TYR A 69 18.71 -21.91 -8.79
CA TYR A 69 18.94 -21.18 -10.05
C TYR A 69 17.90 -20.07 -10.25
N ASN A 70 16.65 -20.31 -9.88
CA ASN A 70 15.60 -19.28 -9.91
C ASN A 70 15.90 -18.14 -8.93
N TYR A 71 16.53 -18.43 -7.79
CA TYR A 71 16.99 -17.41 -6.85
C TYR A 71 18.07 -16.53 -7.49
N TYR A 72 19.15 -17.12 -7.99
CA TYR A 72 20.28 -16.38 -8.56
C TYR A 72 19.88 -15.57 -9.80
N LEU A 73 19.11 -16.16 -10.71
CA LEU A 73 18.59 -15.46 -11.89
C LEU A 73 17.74 -14.25 -11.48
N GLY A 74 16.80 -14.46 -10.56
CA GLY A 74 15.92 -13.40 -10.07
C GLY A 74 16.67 -12.28 -9.34
N VAL A 75 17.74 -12.61 -8.61
CA VAL A 75 18.61 -11.59 -7.99
C VAL A 75 19.38 -10.80 -9.03
N CYS A 76 19.99 -11.46 -10.03
CA CYS A 76 20.69 -10.79 -11.12
C CYS A 76 19.77 -9.78 -11.82
N GLN A 77 18.54 -10.18 -12.15
CA GLN A 77 17.53 -9.31 -12.75
C GLN A 77 17.19 -8.10 -11.87
N VAL A 78 16.98 -8.29 -10.57
CA VAL A 78 16.70 -7.19 -9.62
C VAL A 78 17.89 -6.23 -9.45
N GLU A 79 19.13 -6.73 -9.43
CA GLU A 79 20.33 -5.89 -9.28
C GLU A 79 20.69 -5.12 -10.56
N LEU A 80 20.39 -5.69 -11.72
CA LEU A 80 20.55 -5.03 -13.01
C LEU A 80 19.39 -4.11 -13.38
N ASN A 81 18.27 -4.19 -12.63
CA ASN A 81 17.01 -3.52 -12.96
C ASN A 81 16.46 -3.96 -14.34
N GLU A 82 16.58 -5.25 -14.64
CA GLU A 82 16.18 -5.86 -15.92
C GLU A 82 15.07 -6.89 -15.70
N ASN A 83 14.07 -6.94 -16.58
CA ASN A 83 13.00 -7.94 -16.58
C ASN A 83 12.31 -8.16 -15.21
N ILE A 84 12.04 -7.08 -14.47
CA ILE A 84 11.53 -7.14 -13.10
C ILE A 84 10.24 -7.97 -12.94
N LYS A 85 9.34 -7.92 -13.93
CA LYS A 85 8.12 -8.75 -13.93
C LYS A 85 8.44 -10.26 -13.91
N GLU A 86 9.46 -10.67 -14.65
CA GLU A 86 9.97 -12.05 -14.71
C GLU A 86 10.73 -12.42 -13.42
N ALA A 87 11.53 -11.49 -12.89
CA ALA A 87 12.23 -11.67 -11.62
C ALA A 87 11.27 -12.02 -10.46
N ILE A 88 10.08 -11.37 -10.42
CA ILE A 88 9.04 -11.71 -9.44
C ILE A 88 8.60 -13.17 -9.58
N GLN A 89 8.52 -13.72 -10.80
CA GLN A 89 8.13 -15.11 -11.03
C GLN A 89 9.22 -16.07 -10.55
N HIS A 90 10.47 -15.85 -10.94
CA HIS A 90 11.61 -16.67 -10.51
C HIS A 90 11.77 -16.64 -8.98
N LEU A 91 11.73 -15.46 -8.37
CA LEU A 91 11.86 -15.34 -6.92
C LEU A 91 10.67 -15.94 -6.14
N LYS A 92 9.49 -16.06 -6.77
CA LYS A 92 8.36 -16.83 -6.19
C LYS A 92 8.65 -18.32 -6.20
N ILE A 93 9.23 -18.86 -7.26
CA ILE A 93 9.67 -20.27 -7.34
C ILE A 93 10.75 -20.53 -6.28
N ALA A 94 11.70 -19.61 -6.12
CA ALA A 94 12.74 -19.66 -5.08
C ALA A 94 12.22 -19.55 -3.64
N SER A 95 10.94 -19.17 -3.41
CA SER A 95 10.36 -19.01 -2.08
C SER A 95 9.99 -20.33 -1.41
N THR A 96 10.83 -21.36 -1.54
CA THR A 96 10.74 -22.62 -0.81
C THR A 96 11.59 -22.58 0.47
N LYS A 97 11.33 -23.51 1.39
CA LYS A 97 12.05 -23.57 2.67
C LYS A 97 13.44 -24.18 2.43
N GLY A 98 14.50 -23.40 2.66
CA GLY A 98 15.89 -23.88 2.64
C GLY A 98 16.80 -23.23 1.61
N VAL A 99 16.27 -22.51 0.63
CA VAL A 99 17.03 -21.90 -0.48
C VAL A 99 17.88 -20.73 -0.02
N ASN A 100 17.25 -19.61 0.33
CA ASN A 100 17.98 -18.44 0.82
C ASN A 100 17.09 -17.57 1.71
N ALA A 101 17.61 -17.15 2.87
CA ALA A 101 16.89 -16.28 3.79
C ALA A 101 16.59 -14.88 3.21
N SER A 102 17.29 -14.50 2.14
CA SER A 102 17.16 -13.21 1.46
C SER A 102 16.06 -13.18 0.40
N VAL A 103 15.43 -14.31 0.03
CA VAL A 103 14.35 -14.35 -0.97
C VAL A 103 13.24 -13.31 -0.68
N PRO A 104 12.74 -13.14 0.57
CA PRO A 104 11.74 -12.13 0.86
C PRO A 104 12.24 -10.68 0.64
N TYR A 105 13.53 -10.42 0.82
CA TYR A 105 14.09 -9.09 0.54
C TYR A 105 14.04 -8.78 -0.96
N TYR A 106 14.52 -9.70 -1.78
CA TYR A 106 14.53 -9.53 -3.24
C TYR A 106 13.14 -9.51 -3.86
N LEU A 107 12.19 -10.31 -3.33
CA LEU A 107 10.77 -10.18 -3.69
C LEU A 107 10.23 -8.79 -3.35
N GLY A 108 10.55 -8.27 -2.16
CA GLY A 108 10.19 -6.92 -1.75
C GLY A 108 10.69 -5.87 -2.74
N ARG A 109 11.98 -5.96 -3.11
CA ARG A 109 12.61 -5.08 -4.11
C ARG A 109 11.95 -5.18 -5.47
N ALA A 110 11.75 -6.39 -6.00
CA ALA A 110 11.14 -6.60 -7.30
C ALA A 110 9.70 -6.04 -7.35
N PHE A 111 8.91 -6.27 -6.30
CA PHE A 111 7.57 -5.67 -6.19
C PHE A 111 7.60 -4.15 -6.08
N HIS A 112 8.56 -3.58 -5.35
CA HIS A 112 8.73 -2.13 -5.23
C HIS A 112 9.07 -1.52 -6.59
N MET A 113 10.06 -2.08 -7.29
CA MET A 113 10.48 -1.64 -8.63
C MET A 113 9.35 -1.77 -9.66
N ASN A 114 8.46 -2.75 -9.49
CA ASN A 114 7.27 -2.95 -10.31
C ASN A 114 6.03 -2.16 -9.82
N TYR A 115 6.19 -1.16 -8.94
CA TYR A 115 5.11 -0.29 -8.41
C TYR A 115 4.00 -1.04 -7.65
N GLN A 116 4.25 -2.27 -7.22
CA GLN A 116 3.34 -3.09 -6.42
C GLN A 116 3.63 -2.91 -4.92
N PHE A 117 3.49 -1.67 -4.44
CA PHE A 117 3.92 -1.23 -3.11
C PHE A 117 3.37 -2.06 -1.94
N ASN A 118 2.10 -2.47 -1.98
CA ASN A 118 1.51 -3.31 -0.93
C ASN A 118 2.18 -4.68 -0.84
N SER A 119 2.50 -5.28 -1.99
CA SER A 119 3.24 -6.54 -2.05
C SER A 119 4.66 -6.34 -1.55
N ALA A 120 5.33 -5.26 -1.95
CA ALA A 120 6.68 -4.93 -1.49
C ALA A 120 6.75 -4.82 0.04
N ILE A 121 5.85 -4.03 0.65
CA ILE A 121 5.74 -3.86 2.11
C ILE A 121 5.58 -5.21 2.82
N ARG A 122 4.72 -6.10 2.30
CA ARG A 122 4.51 -7.44 2.87
C ARG A 122 5.81 -8.25 2.90
N TYR A 123 6.56 -8.25 1.79
CA TYR A 123 7.79 -9.03 1.66
C TYR A 123 8.95 -8.43 2.46
N TYR A 124 9.09 -7.10 2.50
CA TYR A 124 10.02 -6.43 3.38
C TYR A 124 9.75 -6.71 4.86
N ARG A 125 8.49 -6.72 5.30
CA ARG A 125 8.10 -7.11 6.67
C ARG A 125 8.46 -8.57 6.97
N LYS A 126 8.21 -9.49 6.02
CA LYS A 126 8.61 -10.90 6.15
C LYS A 126 10.12 -11.05 6.30
N PHE A 127 10.91 -10.31 5.51
CA PHE A 127 12.37 -10.29 5.65
C PHE A 127 12.79 -9.78 7.03
N ARG A 128 12.22 -8.64 7.47
CA ARG A 128 12.49 -8.04 8.79
C ARG A 128 12.20 -8.99 9.96
N GLU A 129 11.13 -9.78 9.90
CA GLU A 129 10.80 -10.76 10.95
C GLU A 129 11.81 -11.92 11.02
N SER A 130 12.34 -12.35 9.88
CA SER A 130 13.30 -13.45 9.80
C SER A 130 14.74 -13.02 10.12
N TYR A 131 15.11 -11.76 9.83
CA TYR A 131 16.46 -11.23 10.02
C TYR A 131 16.54 -10.34 11.28
N LYS A 132 16.88 -10.94 12.43
CA LYS A 132 16.84 -10.29 13.77
C LYS A 132 17.94 -9.24 14.03
N ARG A 133 18.98 -9.14 13.21
CA ARG A 133 19.97 -8.04 13.30
C ARG A 133 19.30 -6.75 12.81
N LYS A 134 19.65 -5.59 13.38
CA LYS A 134 19.20 -4.27 12.89
C LYS A 134 19.44 -4.20 11.37
N SER A 135 18.40 -4.43 10.58
CA SER A 135 18.46 -4.36 9.13
C SER A 135 18.35 -2.89 8.74
N ALA A 136 19.50 -2.19 8.84
CA ALA A 136 19.61 -0.81 8.41
C ALA A 136 19.07 -0.70 6.98
N GLY A 137 18.03 0.11 6.78
CA GLY A 137 17.43 0.40 5.47
C GLY A 137 16.10 -0.28 5.15
N ILE A 138 15.70 -1.39 5.79
CA ILE A 138 14.41 -2.05 5.44
C ILE A 138 13.19 -1.21 5.81
N ASP A 139 13.23 -0.58 6.98
CA ASP A 139 12.13 0.31 7.40
C ASP A 139 12.01 1.52 6.47
N GLN A 140 13.13 2.02 5.93
CA GLN A 140 13.12 3.09 4.93
C GLN A 140 12.48 2.63 3.62
N LEU A 141 12.78 1.42 3.12
CA LEU A 141 12.12 0.85 1.94
C LEU A 141 10.61 0.68 2.13
N ILE A 142 10.16 0.31 3.33
CA ILE A 142 8.74 0.24 3.67
C ILE A 142 8.11 1.64 3.63
N VAL A 143 8.77 2.65 4.21
CA VAL A 143 8.30 4.05 4.18
C VAL A 143 8.25 4.57 2.74
N MET A 144 9.27 4.32 1.91
CA MET A 144 9.28 4.67 0.48
C MET A 144 8.08 4.06 -0.25
N CYS A 145 7.76 2.79 0.01
CA CYS A 145 6.56 2.17 -0.55
C CYS A 145 5.27 2.83 -0.08
N GLN A 146 5.18 3.22 1.20
CA GLN A 146 4.01 3.91 1.74
C GLN A 146 3.81 5.29 1.11
N ASN A 147 4.90 6.03 0.90
CA ASN A 147 4.89 7.32 0.21
C ASN A 147 4.51 7.16 -1.27
N GLY A 148 4.99 6.10 -1.93
CA GLY A 148 4.71 5.82 -3.33
C GLY A 148 3.23 5.60 -3.64
N ILE A 149 2.45 5.01 -2.72
CA ILE A 149 1.03 4.71 -2.93
C ILE A 149 0.22 5.94 -3.38
N PRO A 150 0.19 7.06 -2.64
CA PRO A 150 -0.53 8.25 -3.08
C PRO A 150 0.14 8.96 -4.27
N LEU A 151 1.47 8.89 -4.39
CA LEU A 151 2.24 9.61 -5.41
C LEU A 151 2.01 9.10 -6.84
N VAL A 152 1.49 7.87 -6.99
CA VAL A 152 1.18 7.26 -8.29
C VAL A 152 -0.31 7.17 -8.60
N ASN A 153 -1.18 7.78 -7.79
CA ASN A 153 -2.62 7.84 -8.08
C ASN A 153 -2.93 8.66 -9.35
N SER A 154 -1.99 9.52 -9.75
CA SER A 154 -2.05 10.29 -10.98
C SER A 154 -0.64 10.45 -11.55
N TYR A 155 -0.54 10.78 -12.83
CA TYR A 155 0.72 10.94 -13.52
C TYR A 155 0.67 12.11 -14.49
N TYR A 156 1.81 12.79 -14.64
CA TYR A 156 1.99 13.80 -15.68
C TYR A 156 2.30 13.14 -17.03
N VAL A 157 1.69 13.65 -18.10
CA VAL A 157 2.06 13.25 -19.46
C VAL A 157 3.38 13.95 -19.81
N VAL A 158 4.44 13.16 -19.97
CA VAL A 158 5.78 13.65 -20.27
C VAL A 158 6.12 13.43 -21.74
N ASP A 159 6.51 14.49 -22.43
CA ASP A 159 6.93 14.45 -23.83
C ASP A 159 8.45 14.27 -23.93
N VAL A 160 8.89 13.00 -24.02
CA VAL A 160 10.31 12.63 -24.08
C VAL A 160 10.85 12.81 -25.50
N LYS A 161 11.83 13.71 -25.64
CA LYS A 161 12.50 14.02 -26.91
C LYS A 161 13.76 13.21 -27.14
N GLU A 162 14.56 12.98 -26.09
CA GLU A 162 15.82 12.26 -26.18
C GLU A 162 16.04 11.38 -24.95
N LYS A 163 16.72 10.24 -25.16
CA LYS A 163 17.22 9.35 -24.11
C LYS A 163 18.67 9.01 -24.42
N LYS A 164 19.54 9.04 -23.40
CA LYS A 164 20.94 8.64 -23.55
C LYS A 164 21.45 7.94 -22.28
N ILE A 165 21.92 6.70 -22.42
CA ILE A 165 22.57 5.96 -21.32
C ILE A 165 24.01 6.44 -21.17
N VAL A 166 24.43 6.70 -19.95
CA VAL A 166 25.76 7.22 -19.59
C VAL A 166 26.24 6.65 -18.25
N ASP A 167 27.54 6.75 -17.99
CA ASP A 167 28.12 6.43 -16.69
C ASP A 167 27.56 7.34 -15.59
N LYS A 168 27.11 6.75 -14.49
CA LYS A 168 26.49 7.45 -13.36
C LYS A 168 27.39 8.50 -12.69
N ASN A 169 28.71 8.38 -12.78
CA ASN A 169 29.63 9.34 -12.16
C ASN A 169 30.00 10.50 -13.08
N GLU A 170 29.64 10.42 -14.37
CA GLU A 170 29.98 11.43 -15.38
C GLU A 170 28.74 12.00 -16.10
N PHE A 171 27.54 11.60 -15.67
CA PHE A 171 26.28 11.93 -16.34
C PHE A 171 26.03 13.44 -16.48
N PHE A 172 26.42 14.25 -15.49
CA PHE A 172 26.25 15.71 -15.53
C PHE A 172 26.99 16.37 -16.70
N ARG A 173 28.05 15.75 -17.25
CA ARG A 173 28.79 16.29 -18.42
C ARG A 173 27.99 16.26 -19.72
N TYR A 174 26.90 15.51 -19.75
CA TYR A 174 26.07 15.35 -20.93
C TYR A 174 24.89 16.33 -20.96
N TYR A 175 24.76 17.18 -19.93
CA TYR A 175 23.77 18.24 -19.89
C TYR A 175 24.27 19.37 -20.82
N LYS A 176 23.71 19.42 -22.03
CA LYS A 176 23.91 20.53 -22.97
C LYS A 176 22.97 21.65 -22.58
N LEU A 177 23.50 22.59 -21.81
CA LEU A 177 22.77 23.77 -21.39
C LEU A 177 23.38 24.95 -22.17
N ASP A 178 22.65 25.50 -23.13
CA ASP A 178 23.11 26.65 -23.93
C ASP A 178 23.16 27.91 -23.05
N GLY A 179 24.22 28.72 -23.17
CA GLY A 179 24.43 29.91 -22.32
C GLY A 179 24.77 29.60 -20.86
N PHE A 180 25.17 28.35 -20.57
CA PHE A 180 25.19 27.75 -19.24
C PHE A 180 26.53 27.11 -18.85
N ASP A 181 27.56 27.14 -19.70
CA ASP A 181 28.90 26.58 -19.39
C ASP A 181 29.52 27.20 -18.12
N ASP A 182 29.01 28.36 -17.68
CA ASP A 182 29.41 29.05 -16.44
C ASP A 182 28.48 28.79 -15.23
N LYS A 183 27.41 27.99 -15.37
CA LYS A 183 26.44 27.74 -14.28
C LYS A 183 26.70 26.46 -13.51
N LEU A 184 27.19 25.41 -14.14
CA LEU A 184 27.52 24.17 -13.46
C LEU A 184 29.02 24.04 -13.30
N SER A 185 29.47 23.90 -12.05
CA SER A 185 30.88 23.73 -11.75
C SER A 185 31.10 22.47 -10.92
N LYS A 186 32.25 21.82 -11.13
CA LYS A 186 32.72 20.83 -10.15
C LYS A 186 32.94 21.55 -8.82
N LYS A 187 32.55 20.93 -7.71
CA LYS A 187 32.82 21.47 -6.38
C LYS A 187 34.33 21.75 -6.21
N THR A 188 34.68 23.00 -5.96
CA THR A 188 36.05 23.44 -5.67
C THR A 188 36.39 23.23 -4.19
N LYS A 189 37.67 23.32 -3.82
CA LYS A 189 38.12 23.14 -2.41
C LYS A 189 37.39 24.09 -1.43
N SER A 190 37.04 25.29 -1.86
CA SER A 190 36.37 26.30 -1.04
C SER A 190 34.91 25.99 -0.70
N ILE A 191 34.29 25.02 -1.36
CA ILE A 191 32.91 24.56 -1.11
C ILE A 191 32.87 23.04 -0.85
N LYS A 192 34.00 22.48 -0.40
CA LYS A 192 34.14 21.08 0.03
C LYS A 192 34.52 21.03 1.49
N SER A 193 33.74 20.30 2.27
CA SER A 193 34.12 20.04 3.66
C SER A 193 35.18 18.94 3.70
N ARG A 194 35.90 18.84 4.83
CA ARG A 194 36.78 17.69 5.08
C ARG A 194 36.03 16.35 5.08
N PHE A 195 34.71 16.37 5.28
CA PHE A 195 33.87 15.18 5.37
C PHE A 195 33.33 14.70 4.03
N ASP A 196 33.33 15.57 3.02
CA ASP A 196 32.96 15.23 1.63
C ASP A 196 33.96 14.25 1.00
N GLY A 197 35.20 14.26 1.47
CA GLY A 197 36.28 13.40 0.97
C GLY A 197 36.85 13.86 -0.37
N THR A 198 37.99 13.28 -0.75
CA THR A 198 38.71 13.63 -1.98
C THR A 198 38.02 13.13 -3.25
N GLY A 199 37.17 12.11 -3.13
CA GLY A 199 36.42 11.50 -4.21
C GLY A 199 35.08 12.15 -4.54
N ASP A 200 34.69 13.25 -3.87
CA ASP A 200 33.41 13.93 -4.12
C ASP A 200 33.33 14.50 -5.55
N ARG A 201 32.43 13.94 -6.35
CA ARG A 201 32.17 14.32 -7.75
C ARG A 201 30.84 15.08 -7.94
N ASP A 202 30.20 15.52 -6.86
CA ASP A 202 28.96 16.27 -6.94
C ASP A 202 29.15 17.64 -7.62
N VAL A 203 28.05 18.19 -8.13
CA VAL A 203 28.01 19.42 -8.91
C VAL A 203 27.58 20.58 -8.02
N ALA A 204 28.10 21.77 -8.32
CA ALA A 204 27.66 23.03 -7.73
C ALA A 204 27.02 23.92 -8.81
N CYS A 205 25.93 24.60 -8.47
CA CYS A 205 25.19 25.47 -9.35
C CYS A 205 25.44 26.95 -9.00
N LEU A 206 25.94 27.71 -9.96
CA LEU A 206 26.06 29.16 -9.92
C LEU A 206 24.75 29.80 -10.34
N ALA A 207 24.29 30.78 -9.57
CA ALA A 207 23.00 31.44 -9.74
C ALA A 207 23.14 32.96 -9.66
N ASN A 208 22.09 33.66 -10.10
CA ASN A 208 21.97 35.12 -10.00
C ASN A 208 23.19 35.84 -10.57
N LYS A 209 23.57 35.49 -11.81
CA LYS A 209 24.77 36.01 -12.51
C LYS A 209 26.07 35.76 -11.73
N GLY A 210 26.18 34.61 -11.08
CA GLY A 210 27.36 34.18 -10.32
C GLY A 210 27.50 34.83 -8.94
N GLN A 211 26.44 35.50 -8.43
CA GLN A 211 26.44 36.07 -7.09
C GLN A 211 26.35 35.00 -6.00
N TYR A 212 25.72 33.87 -6.30
CA TYR A 212 25.54 32.77 -5.37
C TYR A 212 26.01 31.46 -5.99
N ILE A 213 26.53 30.57 -5.16
CA ILE A 213 26.78 29.17 -5.48
C ILE A 213 25.94 28.28 -4.56
N TYR A 214 25.31 27.27 -5.14
CA TYR A 214 24.48 26.27 -4.47
C TYR A 214 25.15 24.91 -4.60
N PHE A 215 25.24 24.15 -3.52
CA PHE A 215 25.93 22.86 -3.51
C PHE A 215 25.46 22.00 -2.34
N SER A 216 25.71 20.68 -2.42
CA SER A 216 25.50 19.75 -1.31
C SER A 216 26.81 19.56 -0.52
N SER A 217 26.73 19.31 0.79
CA SER A 217 27.90 18.96 1.60
C SER A 217 27.49 18.28 2.90
N TYR A 218 28.39 17.49 3.50
CA TYR A 218 28.25 17.10 4.91
C TYR A 218 28.54 18.28 5.88
N GLY A 219 28.89 19.48 5.37
CA GLY A 219 29.07 20.66 6.22
C GLY A 219 30.16 20.48 7.28
N LYS A 220 29.90 20.95 8.52
CA LYS A 220 30.89 20.96 9.61
C LYS A 220 30.97 19.62 10.38
N ASN A 221 30.06 18.68 10.17
CA ASN A 221 30.05 17.36 10.83
C ASN A 221 29.20 16.34 10.05
N LYS A 222 29.45 15.03 10.22
CA LYS A 222 28.63 13.96 9.60
C LYS A 222 27.37 13.60 10.41
N LYS A 223 26.77 14.56 11.12
CA LYS A 223 25.63 14.26 12.00
C LYS A 223 24.35 13.99 11.19
N ASN A 224 24.17 14.71 10.08
CA ASN A 224 23.09 14.51 9.13
C ASN A 224 23.64 13.88 7.84
N GLY A 225 22.74 13.57 6.90
CA GLY A 225 23.09 13.31 5.51
C GLY A 225 23.76 14.53 4.85
N ARG A 226 23.94 14.47 3.53
CA ARG A 226 24.37 15.65 2.78
C ARG A 226 23.25 16.68 2.81
N ASP A 227 23.60 17.89 3.21
CA ASP A 227 22.68 19.03 3.26
C ASP A 227 22.97 19.96 2.07
N LEU A 228 21.96 20.68 1.61
CA LEU A 228 22.11 21.78 0.65
C LEU A 228 22.55 23.07 1.36
N TYR A 229 23.49 23.76 0.72
CA TYR A 229 24.02 25.05 1.14
C TYR A 229 24.02 26.04 -0.02
N ARG A 230 23.97 27.33 0.32
CA ARG A 230 24.37 28.43 -0.57
C ARG A 230 25.53 29.21 0.02
N ALA A 231 26.36 29.80 -0.83
CA ALA A 231 27.35 30.79 -0.41
C ALA A 231 27.36 31.99 -1.36
N LYS A 232 27.49 33.20 -0.80
CA LYS A 232 27.55 34.44 -1.56
C LYS A 232 28.97 34.73 -2.04
N ARG A 233 29.12 35.25 -3.26
CA ARG A 233 30.42 35.67 -3.80
C ARG A 233 30.90 36.93 -3.07
N LEU A 234 32.14 36.91 -2.60
CA LEU A 234 32.74 38.06 -1.91
C LEU A 234 33.30 39.08 -2.92
N LYS A 235 33.31 40.37 -2.54
CA LYS A 235 33.92 41.44 -3.36
C LYS A 235 35.41 41.21 -3.61
N SER A 236 36.10 40.59 -2.65
CA SER A 236 37.52 40.20 -2.74
C SER A 236 37.79 39.01 -3.66
N GLY A 237 36.74 38.40 -4.23
CA GLY A 237 36.81 37.08 -4.84
C GLY A 237 36.60 35.94 -3.82
N GLY A 238 36.24 34.76 -4.33
CA GLY A 238 35.90 33.59 -3.50
C GLY A 238 34.46 33.57 -2.99
N TRP A 239 34.17 32.60 -2.13
CA TRP A 239 32.86 32.34 -1.53
C TRP A 239 32.87 32.70 -0.04
N GLY A 240 31.80 33.32 0.43
CA GLY A 240 31.59 33.63 1.85
C GLY A 240 31.20 32.39 2.67
N GLU A 241 30.68 32.64 3.88
CA GLU A 241 30.16 31.58 4.75
C GLU A 241 29.03 30.79 4.06
N TRP A 242 28.97 29.50 4.37
CA TRP A 242 27.97 28.60 3.81
C TRP A 242 26.70 28.64 4.66
N GLU A 243 25.59 28.98 4.02
CA GLU A 243 24.27 29.04 4.63
C GLU A 243 23.48 27.77 4.26
N PRO A 244 23.00 26.97 5.23
CA PRO A 244 22.15 25.83 4.94
C PRO A 244 20.79 26.29 4.39
N LEU A 245 20.20 25.51 3.49
CA LEU A 245 18.89 25.81 2.90
C LEU A 245 17.76 25.18 3.71
N THR A 246 17.10 25.98 4.56
CA THR A 246 15.91 25.57 5.32
C THR A 246 14.64 26.10 4.64
N PRO A 247 13.54 25.32 4.53
CA PRO A 247 13.29 23.98 5.08
C PRO A 247 13.70 22.81 4.16
N LEU A 248 14.60 23.02 3.21
CA LEU A 248 14.90 22.03 2.16
C LEU A 248 15.68 20.82 2.66
N ASN A 249 16.51 20.99 3.69
CA ASN A 249 17.32 19.91 4.26
C ASN A 249 16.54 19.03 5.24
N THR A 250 16.81 17.73 5.23
CA THR A 250 16.16 16.73 6.08
C THR A 250 17.18 15.95 6.93
N GLY A 251 16.72 14.87 7.58
CA GLY A 251 17.63 13.92 8.22
C GLY A 251 18.35 12.99 7.24
N PHE A 252 18.03 13.06 5.95
CA PHE A 252 18.55 12.22 4.87
C PHE A 252 19.48 13.02 3.94
N ASP A 253 19.86 12.45 2.79
CA ASP A 253 20.70 13.15 1.81
C ASP A 253 19.85 14.02 0.87
N GLU A 254 20.25 15.28 0.73
CA GLU A 254 19.86 16.22 -0.31
C GLU A 254 21.06 16.61 -1.18
N VAL A 255 20.90 16.49 -2.51
CA VAL A 255 22.00 16.63 -3.48
C VAL A 255 21.55 17.29 -4.79
N PHE A 256 22.53 17.58 -5.66
CA PHE A 256 22.32 18.11 -7.01
C PHE A 256 21.41 19.36 -7.07
N PRO A 257 21.67 20.43 -6.29
CA PRO A 257 20.88 21.65 -6.39
C PRO A 257 21.11 22.33 -7.74
N TYR A 258 20.03 22.81 -8.33
CA TYR A 258 20.00 23.48 -9.62
C TYR A 258 19.04 24.67 -9.57
N MET A 259 19.56 25.87 -9.80
CA MET A 259 18.75 27.08 -9.92
C MET A 259 18.29 27.27 -11.37
N ALA A 260 16.97 27.39 -11.54
CA ALA A 260 16.34 27.66 -12.84
C ALA A 260 16.71 29.04 -13.40
N GLY A 261 16.34 29.29 -14.66
CA GLY A 261 16.61 30.55 -15.35
C GLY A 261 16.04 31.79 -14.65
N ASP A 262 14.92 31.63 -13.96
CA ASP A 262 14.21 32.66 -13.20
C ASP A 262 14.98 33.19 -11.97
N GLY A 263 16.03 32.49 -11.52
CA GLY A 263 16.80 32.84 -10.32
C GLY A 263 16.06 32.65 -8.99
N ARG A 264 14.88 32.02 -9.02
CA ARG A 264 14.00 31.82 -7.85
C ARG A 264 13.64 30.36 -7.63
N THR A 265 13.49 29.56 -8.68
CA THR A 265 13.11 28.16 -8.57
C THR A 265 14.35 27.28 -8.44
N LEU A 266 14.47 26.58 -7.31
CA LEU A 266 15.54 25.61 -7.07
C LEU A 266 14.99 24.20 -7.19
N TYR A 267 15.56 23.44 -8.12
CA TYR A 267 15.40 22.00 -8.20
C TYR A 267 16.50 21.31 -7.41
N PHE A 268 16.18 20.20 -6.75
CA PHE A 268 17.15 19.41 -6.01
C PHE A 268 16.64 17.97 -5.85
N CYS A 269 17.54 17.07 -5.46
CA CYS A 269 17.21 15.68 -5.19
C CYS A 269 17.22 15.42 -3.69
N SER A 270 16.27 14.63 -3.18
CA SER A 270 16.20 14.27 -1.76
C SER A 270 15.82 12.79 -1.57
N GLN A 271 16.39 12.17 -0.55
CA GLN A 271 15.93 10.89 0.02
C GLN A 271 14.89 11.07 1.14
N GLY A 272 14.64 12.33 1.54
CA GLY A 272 13.63 12.76 2.50
C GLY A 272 12.31 13.11 1.82
N HIS A 273 11.59 14.12 2.36
CA HIS A 273 10.38 14.72 1.75
C HIS A 273 9.32 13.75 1.22
N ALA A 274 9.21 12.58 1.85
CA ALA A 274 8.34 11.49 1.42
C ALA A 274 8.66 10.94 0.02
N SER A 275 9.94 10.70 -0.31
CA SER A 275 10.35 10.02 -1.54
C SER A 275 9.74 8.62 -1.69
N MET A 276 9.43 8.21 -2.92
CA MET A 276 8.92 6.88 -3.27
C MET A 276 10.02 5.90 -3.71
N GLY A 277 11.14 6.43 -4.19
CA GLY A 277 12.33 5.70 -4.61
C GLY A 277 13.53 6.03 -3.72
N GLY A 278 14.73 6.02 -4.31
CA GLY A 278 15.96 6.44 -3.64
C GLY A 278 16.01 7.96 -3.52
N PHE A 279 16.68 8.61 -4.45
CA PHE A 279 16.56 10.05 -4.65
C PHE A 279 15.35 10.36 -5.53
N ASP A 280 14.49 11.27 -5.08
CA ASP A 280 13.42 11.86 -5.89
C ASP A 280 13.73 13.35 -6.12
N ILE A 281 13.23 13.91 -7.22
CA ILE A 281 13.39 15.31 -7.60
C ILE A 281 12.27 16.16 -6.99
N PHE A 282 12.68 17.24 -6.33
CA PHE A 282 11.82 18.25 -5.74
C PHE A 282 12.14 19.63 -6.31
N LYS A 283 11.18 20.54 -6.20
CA LYS A 283 11.38 21.97 -6.42
C LYS A 283 10.95 22.78 -5.20
N SER A 284 11.60 23.92 -4.99
CA SER A 284 11.17 24.95 -4.05
C SER A 284 11.39 26.32 -4.66
N VAL A 285 10.56 27.29 -4.30
CA VAL A 285 10.63 28.66 -4.81
C VAL A 285 11.16 29.57 -3.71
N TYR A 286 12.15 30.38 -4.06
CA TYR A 286 12.71 31.39 -3.18
C TYR A 286 11.85 32.65 -3.18
N ASN A 287 11.48 33.09 -1.98
CA ASN A 287 10.79 34.35 -1.73
C ASN A 287 11.82 35.40 -1.30
N ASP A 288 12.04 36.39 -2.17
CA ASP A 288 12.98 37.48 -1.97
C ASP A 288 12.53 38.51 -0.93
N ILE A 289 11.23 38.59 -0.65
CA ILE A 289 10.67 39.48 0.38
C ILE A 289 10.95 38.93 1.78
N THR A 290 10.79 37.61 1.97
CA THR A 290 10.95 36.97 3.27
C THR A 290 12.33 36.34 3.47
N ASP A 291 13.16 36.27 2.43
CA ASP A 291 14.42 35.50 2.39
C ASP A 291 14.22 34.03 2.83
N THR A 292 13.12 33.43 2.37
CA THR A 292 12.78 32.04 2.70
C THR A 292 12.46 31.23 1.46
N TRP A 293 12.61 29.91 1.60
CA TRP A 293 12.15 28.95 0.60
C TRP A 293 10.74 28.45 0.92
N THR A 294 9.96 28.14 -0.11
CA THR A 294 8.71 27.42 0.08
C THR A 294 8.95 25.97 0.51
N GLU A 295 7.91 25.32 1.03
CA GLU A 295 7.93 23.87 1.24
C GLU A 295 8.29 23.12 -0.05
N PRO A 296 9.18 22.10 0.01
CA PRO A 296 9.53 21.28 -1.15
C PRO A 296 8.33 20.59 -1.78
N GLN A 297 8.23 20.70 -3.11
CA GLN A 297 7.19 20.06 -3.90
C GLN A 297 7.82 18.99 -4.79
N SER A 298 7.32 17.75 -4.68
CA SER A 298 7.74 16.65 -5.55
C SER A 298 7.34 16.93 -7.00
N LEU A 299 8.19 16.58 -7.97
CA LEU A 299 7.82 16.62 -9.39
C LEU A 299 6.88 15.47 -9.80
N GLY A 300 6.58 14.55 -8.88
CA GLY A 300 5.57 13.51 -9.06
C GLY A 300 5.93 12.48 -10.11
N PHE A 301 5.06 11.50 -10.28
CA PHE A 301 5.21 10.45 -11.29
C PHE A 301 4.78 10.99 -12.68
N PRO A 302 5.48 10.66 -13.79
CA PRO A 302 6.60 9.71 -13.91
C PRO A 302 7.99 10.33 -13.84
N ILE A 303 8.14 11.63 -13.55
CA ILE A 303 9.47 12.24 -13.38
C ILE A 303 10.22 11.60 -12.20
N ASN A 304 9.54 11.39 -11.08
CA ASN A 304 10.00 10.56 -9.98
C ASN A 304 9.49 9.12 -10.14
N SER A 305 10.27 8.17 -9.64
CA SER A 305 10.10 6.74 -9.78
C SER A 305 10.52 6.00 -8.53
N THR A 306 10.46 4.67 -8.58
CA THR A 306 10.93 3.79 -7.51
C THR A 306 12.45 3.64 -7.49
N SER A 307 13.17 4.34 -8.39
CA SER A 307 14.63 4.30 -8.56
C SER A 307 15.29 5.60 -8.07
N ASN A 308 16.52 5.90 -8.50
CA ASN A 308 17.12 7.22 -8.26
C ASN A 308 16.84 8.13 -9.45
N ASP A 309 16.17 9.24 -9.19
CA ASP A 309 15.88 10.32 -10.12
C ASP A 309 16.69 11.56 -9.72
N LEU A 310 17.56 11.96 -10.63
CA LEU A 310 18.70 12.81 -10.33
C LEU A 310 18.71 14.03 -11.25
N PHE A 311 19.08 15.16 -10.66
CA PHE A 311 19.55 16.38 -11.32
C PHE A 311 18.65 16.88 -12.45
N PHE A 312 17.57 17.56 -12.08
CA PHE A 312 16.66 18.19 -13.03
C PHE A 312 17.15 19.60 -13.38
N ALA A 313 17.38 19.84 -14.66
CA ALA A 313 17.89 21.11 -15.18
C ALA A 313 17.09 21.57 -16.39
N THR A 314 16.57 22.79 -16.34
CA THR A 314 15.83 23.43 -17.44
C THR A 314 16.77 24.18 -18.38
N ASP A 315 16.40 24.34 -19.65
CA ASP A 315 17.11 25.26 -20.54
C ASP A 315 16.77 26.72 -20.23
N VAL A 316 17.46 27.66 -20.88
CA VAL A 316 17.32 29.11 -20.62
C VAL A 316 15.92 29.66 -20.85
N ASN A 317 15.10 28.98 -21.67
CA ASN A 317 13.76 29.41 -22.04
C ASN A 317 12.66 28.61 -21.31
N ASP A 318 13.03 27.69 -20.41
CA ASP A 318 12.14 26.72 -19.78
C ASP A 318 11.25 25.96 -20.78
N GLU A 319 11.75 25.74 -22.01
CA GLU A 319 11.07 24.94 -23.04
C GLU A 319 11.40 23.45 -22.87
N PHE A 320 12.62 23.14 -22.45
CA PHE A 320 13.07 21.77 -22.23
C PHE A 320 13.67 21.61 -20.84
N ALA A 321 13.58 20.39 -20.31
CA ALA A 321 14.34 19.96 -19.15
C ALA A 321 15.10 18.68 -19.43
N SER A 322 16.24 18.52 -18.76
CA SER A 322 16.98 17.27 -18.69
C SER A 322 17.00 16.76 -17.27
N PHE A 323 16.83 15.46 -17.09
CA PHE A 323 17.05 14.78 -15.82
C PHE A 323 17.63 13.39 -16.05
N ALA A 324 18.33 12.85 -15.06
CA ALA A 324 18.91 11.53 -15.09
C ALA A 324 18.11 10.56 -14.22
N SER A 325 18.05 9.29 -14.62
CA SER A 325 17.41 8.26 -13.78
C SER A 325 18.08 6.91 -13.92
N SER A 326 18.13 6.16 -12.82
CA SER A 326 18.53 4.75 -12.81
C SER A 326 17.36 3.77 -13.05
N ARG A 327 16.18 4.26 -13.43
CA ARG A 327 14.97 3.44 -13.56
C ARG A 327 14.99 2.34 -14.62
N GLU A 328 15.88 2.46 -15.59
CA GLU A 328 16.03 1.53 -16.71
C GLU A 328 17.42 0.88 -16.75
N ASN A 329 18.27 1.15 -15.74
CA ASN A 329 19.66 0.70 -15.75
C ASN A 329 20.09 0.14 -14.39
N GLY A 330 21.17 -0.62 -14.39
CA GLY A 330 21.81 -1.12 -13.18
C GLY A 330 22.59 -0.05 -12.40
N LYS A 331 23.28 -0.48 -11.35
CA LYS A 331 23.96 0.35 -10.33
C LYS A 331 24.91 1.44 -10.88
N ASN A 332 25.52 1.24 -12.04
CA ASN A 332 26.63 2.06 -12.56
C ASN A 332 26.24 2.99 -13.72
N GLU A 333 25.03 2.87 -14.25
CA GLU A 333 24.57 3.62 -15.42
C GLU A 333 23.30 4.40 -15.08
N VAL A 334 23.09 5.51 -15.79
CA VAL A 334 21.84 6.28 -15.74
C VAL A 334 21.43 6.68 -17.15
N THR A 335 20.14 6.83 -17.36
CA THR A 335 19.59 7.38 -18.59
C THR A 335 19.33 8.86 -18.35
N ILE A 336 19.86 9.71 -19.22
CA ILE A 336 19.48 11.12 -19.31
C ILE A 336 18.29 11.23 -20.24
N TYR A 337 17.22 11.83 -19.76
CA TYR A 337 16.01 12.14 -20.51
C TYR A 337 16.01 13.63 -20.81
N LYS A 338 15.81 14.01 -22.07
CA LYS A 338 15.42 15.37 -22.44
C LYS A 338 13.92 15.38 -22.71
N ILE A 339 13.19 16.21 -21.96
CA ILE A 339 11.73 16.32 -22.03
C ILE A 339 11.35 17.73 -22.47
N LYS A 340 10.23 17.85 -23.18
CA LYS A 340 9.59 19.14 -23.43
C LYS A 340 8.73 19.51 -22.23
N LEU A 341 8.92 20.72 -21.73
CA LEU A 341 8.09 21.28 -20.66
C LEU A 341 6.80 21.84 -21.25
N SER A 342 5.73 21.74 -20.46
CA SER A 342 4.44 22.38 -20.73
C SER A 342 4.15 23.32 -19.58
N GLU A 343 3.68 24.53 -19.89
CA GLU A 343 3.16 25.47 -18.89
C GLU A 343 1.98 24.85 -18.12
N TYR A 344 1.20 24.01 -18.82
CA TYR A 344 0.08 23.25 -18.27
C TYR A 344 0.28 21.76 -18.55
N PRO A 345 1.06 21.03 -17.73
CA PRO A 345 1.28 19.61 -17.95
C PRO A 345 -0.03 18.84 -17.72
N GLU A 346 -0.46 18.05 -18.71
CA GLU A 346 -1.65 17.20 -18.60
C GLU A 346 -1.43 16.17 -17.50
N GLN A 347 -2.37 16.09 -16.54
CA GLN A 347 -2.34 15.11 -15.46
C GLN A 347 -3.47 14.09 -15.64
N LYS A 348 -3.12 12.80 -15.61
CA LYS A 348 -4.06 11.69 -15.78
C LYS A 348 -4.17 10.87 -14.51
N VAL A 349 -5.37 10.40 -14.20
CA VAL A 349 -5.61 9.48 -13.09
C VAL A 349 -5.22 8.06 -13.50
N VAL A 350 -4.56 7.33 -12.60
CA VAL A 350 -4.20 5.93 -12.82
C VAL A 350 -5.39 5.04 -12.46
N MET A 351 -5.92 4.34 -13.48
CA MET A 351 -7.07 3.45 -13.32
C MET A 351 -6.67 2.00 -13.01
N ASN A 352 -5.45 1.60 -13.42
CA ASN A 352 -4.90 0.26 -13.18
C ASN A 352 -3.41 0.38 -12.81
N SER A 353 -3.04 -0.17 -11.64
CA SER A 353 -1.66 -0.17 -11.16
C SER A 353 -0.70 -1.03 -11.99
N GLU A 354 -1.20 -1.97 -12.80
CA GLU A 354 -0.39 -2.82 -13.68
C GLU A 354 0.30 -2.02 -14.81
N GLN A 355 -0.23 -0.85 -15.16
CA GLN A 355 0.33 0.02 -16.21
C GLN A 355 1.46 0.93 -15.69
N LEU A 356 1.62 1.06 -14.36
CA LEU A 356 2.57 2.01 -13.76
C LEU A 356 4.02 1.71 -14.17
N ALA A 357 4.41 0.43 -14.15
CA ALA A 357 5.75 0.03 -14.57
C ALA A 357 6.02 0.39 -16.05
N ASP A 358 5.02 0.27 -16.92
CA ASP A 358 5.18 0.56 -18.34
C ASP A 358 5.21 2.09 -18.60
N LEU A 359 4.46 2.88 -17.82
CA LEU A 359 4.50 4.35 -17.84
C LEU A 359 5.85 4.88 -17.32
N ALA A 360 6.45 4.21 -16.34
CA ALA A 360 7.72 4.61 -15.73
C ALA A 360 8.90 4.59 -16.70
N VAL A 361 8.86 3.77 -17.76
CA VAL A 361 9.93 3.58 -18.76
C VAL A 361 10.12 4.79 -19.68
N LEU A 362 9.17 5.74 -19.70
CA LEU A 362 9.29 7.01 -20.44
C LEU A 362 9.74 6.83 -21.90
N LYS A 363 8.90 6.16 -22.70
CA LYS A 363 9.19 5.86 -24.11
C LYS A 363 9.29 7.15 -24.94
N LYS A 364 10.24 7.20 -25.88
CA LYS A 364 10.43 8.34 -26.79
C LYS A 364 9.20 8.50 -27.69
N GLY A 365 8.66 9.72 -27.79
CA GLY A 365 7.61 10.07 -28.75
C GLY A 365 6.19 9.59 -28.41
N THR A 366 5.82 9.49 -27.14
CA THR A 366 4.41 9.26 -26.75
C THR A 366 3.52 10.43 -27.19
N GLN A 367 3.00 10.36 -28.43
CA GLN A 367 1.69 10.94 -28.71
C GLN A 367 0.69 10.25 -27.79
N ALA A 368 -0.19 11.03 -27.16
CA ALA A 368 -1.36 10.47 -26.48
C ALA A 368 -2.06 9.49 -27.44
N PRO A 369 -2.56 8.34 -26.95
CA PRO A 369 -3.27 7.40 -27.81
C PRO A 369 -4.40 8.14 -28.54
N VAL A 370 -4.34 8.15 -29.88
CA VAL A 370 -5.35 8.75 -30.74
C VAL A 370 -6.61 7.90 -30.61
N PHE A 371 -7.64 8.44 -29.95
CA PHE A 371 -8.98 7.87 -30.01
C PHE A 371 -9.64 8.35 -31.31
N GLU A 372 -10.11 7.41 -32.14
CA GLU A 372 -10.77 7.72 -33.41
C GLU A 372 -12.01 8.60 -33.22
N LYS A 373 -12.15 9.61 -34.09
CA LYS A 373 -13.24 10.59 -34.11
C LYS A 373 -14.58 9.92 -34.41
N ARG A 374 -15.56 10.07 -33.51
CA ARG A 374 -16.98 9.78 -33.76
C ARG A 374 -17.78 11.08 -33.94
N PRO A 375 -18.86 11.08 -34.75
CA PRO A 375 -19.67 12.27 -34.98
C PRO A 375 -20.36 12.74 -33.68
N VAL A 376 -20.32 14.04 -33.44
CA VAL A 376 -20.80 14.69 -32.22
C VAL A 376 -22.33 14.70 -32.19
N GLN A 377 -22.92 13.88 -31.32
CA GLN A 377 -24.31 14.02 -30.91
C GLN A 377 -24.41 14.90 -29.67
N LYS A 378 -25.58 15.55 -29.50
CA LYS A 378 -25.95 16.35 -28.32
C LYS A 378 -25.64 15.54 -27.06
N MET A 379 -24.60 15.93 -26.32
CA MET A 379 -24.21 15.24 -25.09
C MET A 379 -25.28 15.47 -24.03
N GLU A 380 -25.94 14.39 -23.61
CA GLU A 380 -26.82 14.42 -22.46
C GLU A 380 -25.93 14.41 -21.19
N VAL A 381 -25.86 15.54 -20.49
CA VAL A 381 -25.07 15.64 -19.26
C VAL A 381 -25.75 14.82 -18.17
N LYS A 382 -25.24 13.61 -17.92
CA LYS A 382 -25.62 12.82 -16.74
C LYS A 382 -24.72 13.18 -15.58
N TYR A 383 -25.34 13.72 -14.52
CA TYR A 383 -24.68 14.01 -13.24
C TYR A 383 -23.98 12.76 -12.70
N SER A 384 -22.73 12.90 -12.27
CA SER A 384 -22.02 11.89 -11.49
C SER A 384 -22.55 11.86 -10.05
N LEU A 385 -22.53 10.67 -9.47
CA LEU A 385 -23.13 10.30 -8.18
C LEU A 385 -22.88 11.34 -7.07
N LYS A 386 -23.96 11.87 -6.48
CA LYS A 386 -23.92 12.72 -5.27
C LYS A 386 -23.08 12.05 -4.19
N PHE A 387 -22.14 12.78 -3.60
CA PHE A 387 -21.49 12.39 -2.35
C PHE A 387 -22.57 12.11 -1.31
N LYS A 388 -22.46 10.93 -0.70
CA LYS A 388 -23.25 10.45 0.44
C LYS A 388 -22.33 10.44 1.66
N GLU A 389 -22.89 10.37 2.85
CA GLU A 389 -22.09 10.34 4.10
C GLU A 389 -20.99 9.27 4.10
N VAL A 390 -21.24 8.15 3.40
CA VAL A 390 -20.33 6.99 3.31
C VAL A 390 -19.13 7.18 2.37
N ASN A 391 -19.14 8.16 1.48
CA ASN A 391 -18.07 8.39 0.50
C ASN A 391 -17.71 9.88 0.36
N PHE A 392 -17.88 10.63 1.44
CA PHE A 392 -17.67 12.07 1.43
C PHE A 392 -16.17 12.41 1.50
N PRO A 393 -15.66 13.27 0.60
CA PRO A 393 -14.24 13.59 0.55
C PRO A 393 -13.80 14.36 1.79
N TYR A 394 -12.51 14.30 2.11
CA TYR A 394 -11.91 15.12 3.16
C TYR A 394 -12.14 16.61 2.90
N PHE A 395 -12.37 17.39 3.96
CA PHE A 395 -12.58 18.82 3.85
C PHE A 395 -12.02 19.56 5.06
N ASN A 396 -11.85 20.87 4.93
CA ASN A 396 -11.62 21.78 6.04
C ASN A 396 -12.77 22.79 6.02
N PHE A 397 -13.67 22.72 7.00
CA PHE A 397 -14.84 23.59 7.10
C PHE A 397 -14.75 24.41 8.38
N PRO A 398 -14.31 25.69 8.30
CA PRO A 398 -14.28 26.55 9.46
C PRO A 398 -15.70 26.90 9.86
N VAL A 399 -16.05 26.59 11.11
CA VAL A 399 -17.33 26.91 11.76
C VAL A 399 -17.20 28.25 12.49
N THR A 400 -16.08 28.45 13.19
CA THR A 400 -15.62 29.72 13.78
C THR A 400 -14.13 29.91 13.48
N ASP A 401 -13.55 31.04 13.91
CA ASP A 401 -12.11 31.33 13.72
C ASP A 401 -11.19 30.33 14.45
N GLU A 402 -11.72 29.61 15.44
CA GLU A 402 -10.98 28.65 16.28
C GLU A 402 -11.43 27.19 16.07
N LEU A 403 -12.56 26.97 15.40
CA LEU A 403 -13.17 25.65 15.23
C LEU A 403 -13.31 25.28 13.75
N ILE A 404 -12.57 24.25 13.33
CA ILE A 404 -12.55 23.73 11.96
C ILE A 404 -12.94 22.26 11.98
N TYR A 405 -13.93 21.90 11.16
CA TYR A 405 -14.33 20.52 10.97
C TYR A 405 -13.62 19.88 9.78
N HIS A 406 -13.26 18.62 9.96
CA HIS A 406 -12.50 17.80 9.03
C HIS A 406 -13.27 16.59 8.50
N ASN A 407 -14.40 16.24 9.13
CA ASN A 407 -15.30 15.17 8.72
C ASN A 407 -16.76 15.46 9.09
N LEU A 408 -17.69 14.79 8.39
CA LEU A 408 -19.13 15.08 8.50
C LEU A 408 -19.73 14.82 9.89
N ARG A 409 -19.13 13.95 10.71
CA ARG A 409 -19.66 13.62 12.04
C ARG A 409 -19.36 14.69 13.09
N GLU A 410 -18.52 15.66 12.75
CA GLU A 410 -18.20 16.76 13.65
C GLU A 410 -19.35 17.76 13.76
N PHE A 411 -20.19 17.88 12.73
CA PHE A 411 -21.44 18.64 12.75
C PHE A 411 -22.36 18.16 13.86
N LYS A 412 -22.73 19.08 14.74
CA LYS A 412 -23.68 18.87 15.83
C LYS A 412 -25.11 19.06 15.36
N SER A 413 -25.33 19.94 14.38
CA SER A 413 -26.60 20.04 13.68
C SER A 413 -26.62 19.11 12.46
N ASN A 414 -27.55 18.15 12.46
CA ASN A 414 -27.82 17.32 11.28
C ASN A 414 -28.27 18.19 10.08
N GLU A 415 -29.02 19.27 10.35
CA GLU A 415 -29.43 20.22 9.32
C GLU A 415 -28.22 20.94 8.69
N ALA A 416 -27.28 21.41 9.51
CA ALA A 416 -26.05 22.03 8.99
C ALA A 416 -25.19 21.05 8.19
N ARG A 417 -25.09 19.80 8.65
CA ARG A 417 -24.39 18.71 7.95
C ARG A 417 -24.99 18.46 6.56
N ASP A 418 -26.31 18.36 6.48
CA ASP A 418 -27.01 18.08 5.23
C ASP A 418 -26.87 19.25 4.24
N ILE A 419 -26.99 20.50 4.72
CA ILE A 419 -26.78 21.70 3.89
C ILE A 419 -25.33 21.74 3.38
N PHE A 420 -24.35 21.44 4.23
CA PHE A 420 -22.94 21.38 3.84
C PHE A 420 -22.68 20.30 2.78
N MET A 421 -23.26 19.11 2.94
CA MET A 421 -23.15 18.04 1.95
C MET A 421 -23.77 18.44 0.61
N GLN A 422 -24.92 19.10 0.62
CA GLN A 422 -25.53 19.66 -0.60
C GLN A 422 -24.61 20.69 -1.25
N ALA A 423 -23.99 21.57 -0.45
CA ALA A 423 -23.09 22.58 -0.96
C ALA A 423 -21.85 21.99 -1.66
N LYS A 424 -21.26 20.92 -1.10
CA LYS A 424 -20.13 20.22 -1.73
C LYS A 424 -20.53 19.48 -3.00
N ASN A 425 -21.74 18.91 -3.04
CA ASN A 425 -22.29 18.30 -4.24
C ASN A 425 -22.54 19.34 -5.35
N ASP A 426 -23.11 20.50 -5.01
CA ASP A 426 -23.34 21.59 -5.96
C ASP A 426 -22.01 22.14 -6.50
N LYS A 427 -20.99 22.27 -5.64
CA LYS A 427 -19.64 22.69 -6.04
C LYS A 427 -18.98 21.67 -6.98
N PHE A 428 -19.04 20.39 -6.63
CA PHE A 428 -18.50 19.32 -7.48
C PHE A 428 -19.17 19.25 -8.85
N ASN A 429 -20.50 19.43 -8.90
CA ASN A 429 -21.24 19.51 -10.16
C ASN A 429 -20.87 20.77 -10.95
N SER A 430 -20.71 21.93 -10.30
CA SER A 430 -20.23 23.17 -10.93
C SER A 430 -18.85 22.98 -11.57
N ASP A 431 -17.90 22.39 -10.83
CA ASP A 431 -16.54 22.13 -11.31
C ASP A 431 -16.53 21.09 -12.46
N SER A 432 -17.38 20.06 -12.36
CA SER A 432 -17.54 19.06 -13.44
C SER A 432 -18.09 19.69 -14.72
N LEU A 433 -19.09 20.57 -14.60
CA LEU A 433 -19.63 21.31 -15.75
C LEU A 433 -18.59 22.24 -16.37
N HIS A 434 -17.77 22.90 -15.54
CA HIS A 434 -16.67 23.75 -16.02
C HIS A 434 -15.66 22.94 -16.86
N VAL A 435 -15.27 21.74 -16.40
CA VAL A 435 -14.35 20.86 -17.15
C VAL A 435 -14.96 20.43 -18.49
N VAL A 436 -16.25 20.08 -18.49
CA VAL A 436 -16.97 19.74 -19.74
C VAL A 436 -17.01 20.93 -20.70
N THR A 437 -17.27 22.15 -20.21
CA THR A 437 -17.24 23.36 -21.06
C THR A 437 -15.86 23.65 -21.63
N GLU A 438 -14.76 23.43 -20.90
CA GLU A 438 -13.39 23.57 -21.45
C GLU A 438 -13.11 22.55 -22.56
N SER A 439 -13.58 21.31 -22.39
CA SER A 439 -13.49 20.29 -23.44
C SER A 439 -14.30 20.68 -24.68
N LEU A 440 -15.50 21.24 -24.50
CA LEU A 440 -16.34 21.71 -25.61
C LEU A 440 -15.73 22.95 -26.30
N ARG A 441 -15.05 23.85 -25.58
CA ARG A 441 -14.32 25.00 -26.15
C ARG A 441 -13.17 24.55 -27.05
N THR A 442 -12.47 23.49 -26.66
CA THR A 442 -11.44 22.85 -27.51
C THR A 442 -12.04 22.28 -28.79
N ASN A 443 -13.27 21.75 -28.73
CA ASN A 443 -13.97 21.30 -29.95
C ASN A 443 -14.54 22.46 -30.76
N LEU A 444 -14.87 23.59 -30.11
CA LEU A 444 -15.38 24.80 -30.76
C LEU A 444 -14.31 25.51 -31.59
N SER A 445 -13.04 25.49 -31.17
CA SER A 445 -11.94 26.10 -31.94
C SER A 445 -11.85 25.53 -33.36
N ASP A 446 -12.22 24.27 -33.50
CA ASP A 446 -12.11 23.50 -34.74
C ASP A 446 -13.45 23.39 -35.50
N ALA A 447 -14.54 23.94 -34.94
CA ALA A 447 -15.89 23.83 -35.48
C ALA A 447 -16.27 24.98 -36.44
N ILE A 448 -16.98 24.64 -37.52
CA ILE A 448 -17.46 25.53 -38.58
C ILE A 448 -18.97 25.38 -38.80
N GLY A 449 -19.62 26.43 -39.32
CA GLY A 449 -21.05 26.42 -39.65
C GLY A 449 -21.95 26.10 -38.47
N ASP A 450 -23.00 25.30 -38.70
CA ASP A 450 -24.03 24.97 -37.70
C ASP A 450 -23.47 24.25 -36.46
N SER A 451 -22.39 23.48 -36.61
CA SER A 451 -21.73 22.82 -35.48
C SER A 451 -21.10 23.83 -34.50
N ARG A 452 -20.60 24.96 -35.01
CA ARG A 452 -20.05 26.03 -34.17
C ARG A 452 -21.14 26.71 -33.35
N THR A 453 -22.29 26.97 -33.97
CA THR A 453 -23.45 27.58 -33.30
C THR A 453 -24.00 26.64 -32.22
N ILE A 454 -24.19 25.35 -32.53
CA ILE A 454 -24.68 24.35 -31.57
C ILE A 454 -23.74 24.21 -30.37
N LEU A 455 -22.42 24.17 -30.60
CA LEU A 455 -21.44 24.09 -29.52
C LEU A 455 -21.41 25.37 -28.69
N SER A 456 -21.53 26.53 -29.32
CA SER A 456 -21.55 27.83 -28.62
C SER A 456 -22.76 27.94 -27.68
N ASP A 457 -23.95 27.55 -28.15
CA ASP A 457 -25.18 27.58 -27.34
C ASP A 457 -25.12 26.57 -26.18
N GLN A 458 -24.52 25.40 -26.42
CA GLN A 458 -24.29 24.39 -25.39
C GLN A 458 -23.31 24.89 -24.32
N ILE A 459 -22.20 25.50 -24.75
CA ILE A 459 -21.20 26.08 -23.84
C ILE A 459 -21.86 27.16 -22.98
N ALA A 460 -22.58 28.11 -23.57
CA ALA A 460 -23.27 29.16 -22.84
C ALA A 460 -24.27 28.61 -21.80
N THR A 461 -25.04 27.59 -22.16
CA THR A 461 -26.02 26.95 -21.24
C THR A 461 -25.34 26.26 -20.06
N LEU A 462 -24.23 25.54 -20.33
CA LEU A 462 -23.49 24.82 -19.30
C LEU A 462 -22.71 25.77 -18.39
N GLU A 463 -22.18 26.86 -18.93
CA GLU A 463 -21.53 27.93 -18.16
C GLU A 463 -22.53 28.61 -17.22
N GLN A 464 -23.72 28.95 -17.71
CA GLN A 464 -24.77 29.52 -16.88
C GLN A 464 -25.18 28.57 -15.74
N SER A 465 -25.28 27.27 -16.04
CA SER A 465 -25.58 26.23 -15.05
C SER A 465 -24.46 26.03 -14.03
N SER A 466 -23.20 26.00 -14.49
CA SER A 466 -22.00 25.91 -13.64
C SER A 466 -21.90 27.11 -12.71
N PHE A 467 -22.12 28.32 -13.24
CA PHE A 467 -22.11 29.56 -12.47
C PHE A 467 -23.22 29.59 -11.41
N HIS A 468 -24.44 29.17 -11.79
CA HIS A 468 -25.57 29.09 -10.85
C HIS A 468 -25.28 28.11 -9.70
N LEU A 469 -24.82 26.89 -10.01
CA LEU A 469 -24.47 25.89 -9.01
C LEU A 469 -23.31 26.34 -8.11
N GLY A 470 -22.31 27.02 -8.67
CA GLY A 470 -21.19 27.57 -7.92
C GLY A 470 -21.63 28.62 -6.90
N ASN A 471 -22.59 29.48 -7.27
CA ASN A 471 -23.16 30.48 -6.37
C ASN A 471 -24.08 29.84 -5.31
N GLN A 472 -24.90 28.86 -5.69
CA GLN A 472 -25.71 28.08 -4.74
C GLN A 472 -24.84 27.34 -3.72
N ALA A 473 -23.73 26.74 -4.15
CA ALA A 473 -22.77 26.08 -3.27
C ALA A 473 -22.18 27.06 -2.24
N LYS A 474 -21.77 28.25 -2.67
CA LYS A 474 -21.24 29.29 -1.76
C LYS A 474 -22.28 29.73 -0.74
N ALA A 475 -23.52 29.98 -1.19
CA ALA A 475 -24.62 30.36 -0.30
C ALA A 475 -24.92 29.27 0.74
N LYS A 476 -24.99 27.99 0.32
CA LYS A 476 -25.23 26.86 1.22
C LYS A 476 -24.07 26.61 2.17
N LEU A 477 -22.82 26.81 1.76
CA LEU A 477 -21.66 26.72 2.68
C LEU A 477 -21.75 27.76 3.80
N LEU A 478 -22.14 28.99 3.47
CA LEU A 478 -22.35 30.04 4.47
C LEU A 478 -23.53 29.70 5.39
N GLN A 479 -24.64 29.25 4.81
CA GLN A 479 -25.82 28.82 5.58
C GLN A 479 -25.50 27.67 6.54
N ALA A 480 -24.79 26.63 6.08
CA ALA A 480 -24.36 25.52 6.92
C ALA A 480 -23.50 26.00 8.10
N ARG A 481 -22.62 26.99 7.87
CA ARG A 481 -21.80 27.58 8.93
C ARG A 481 -22.66 28.27 9.97
N THR A 482 -23.60 29.12 9.53
CA THR A 482 -24.49 29.85 10.42
C THR A 482 -25.34 28.89 11.26
N VAL A 483 -25.96 27.89 10.63
CA VAL A 483 -26.81 26.90 11.32
C VAL A 483 -26.01 26.09 12.34
N GLU A 484 -24.78 25.70 12.00
CA GLU A 484 -23.93 24.98 12.94
C GLU A 484 -23.52 25.85 14.12
N SER A 485 -23.04 27.08 13.88
CA SER A 485 -22.64 28.01 14.94
C SER A 485 -23.80 28.36 15.88
N ASP A 486 -24.99 28.60 15.34
CA ASP A 486 -26.19 28.86 16.15
C ASP A 486 -26.60 27.65 16.99
N TYR A 487 -26.43 26.43 16.47
CA TYR A 487 -26.67 25.20 17.22
C TYR A 487 -25.72 25.07 18.41
N LEU A 488 -24.42 25.31 18.19
CA LEU A 488 -23.39 25.26 19.23
C LEU A 488 -23.64 26.29 20.34
N ASN A 489 -23.97 27.53 19.96
CA ASN A 489 -24.25 28.61 20.91
C ASN A 489 -25.47 28.32 21.79
N LYS A 490 -26.47 27.59 21.27
CA LYS A 490 -27.68 27.22 22.03
C LYS A 490 -27.52 25.99 22.92
N HIS A 491 -26.58 25.09 22.63
CA HIS A 491 -26.53 23.75 23.24
C HIS A 491 -25.22 23.40 23.97
N ILE A 492 -24.15 24.20 23.86
CA ILE A 492 -22.83 23.83 24.40
C ILE A 492 -22.30 24.82 25.45
N VAL A 493 -22.76 26.07 25.48
CA VAL A 493 -22.32 27.05 26.50
C VAL A 493 -23.19 26.94 27.76
N GLY A 494 -22.84 26.00 28.64
CA GLY A 494 -23.52 25.83 29.92
C GLY A 494 -22.78 24.86 30.83
N THR A 495 -21.53 25.17 31.21
CA THR A 495 -20.85 24.65 32.42
C THR A 495 -19.46 25.29 32.52
N VAL A 496 -19.41 26.50 33.10
CA VAL A 496 -18.24 26.96 33.84
C VAL A 496 -18.77 27.35 35.21
N GLU A 497 -18.33 26.67 36.27
CA GLU A 497 -17.98 27.36 37.51
C GLU A 497 -17.15 26.45 38.44
N THR A 498 -16.19 27.12 39.07
CA THR A 498 -15.04 26.68 39.85
C THR A 498 -15.38 26.16 41.24
N ASP A 499 -14.57 25.23 41.76
CA ASP A 499 -14.56 24.82 43.17
C ASP A 499 -14.35 26.01 44.13
N ILE A 500 -15.22 26.17 45.13
CA ILE A 500 -14.94 26.52 46.54
C ILE A 500 -16.19 26.18 47.41
N VAL A 501 -16.02 25.16 48.26
CA VAL A 501 -16.49 24.98 49.65
C VAL A 501 -18.00 25.03 50.04
N ALA A 502 -18.40 23.94 50.72
CA ALA A 502 -19.37 23.80 51.82
C ALA A 502 -20.80 23.23 51.58
N THR A 503 -20.90 21.96 51.98
CA THR A 503 -21.91 21.33 52.86
C THR A 503 -23.25 20.77 52.34
N LYS A 504 -23.41 19.49 52.72
CA LYS A 504 -24.60 18.73 53.18
C LYS A 504 -25.46 17.95 52.17
N LYS A 505 -25.18 16.63 52.21
CA LYS A 505 -26.08 15.47 52.45
C LYS A 505 -27.24 15.16 51.47
N SER A 506 -27.11 13.93 50.95
CA SER A 506 -28.08 12.82 50.81
C SER A 506 -29.05 12.73 49.63
N GLN A 507 -28.73 11.71 48.80
CA GLN A 507 -29.59 10.59 48.32
C GLN A 507 -30.57 10.78 47.13
N LYS A 508 -30.11 10.22 45.99
CA LYS A 508 -30.64 9.03 45.26
C LYS A 508 -31.87 9.14 44.31
N LEU A 509 -31.58 8.84 43.02
CA LEU A 509 -32.39 8.31 41.88
C LEU A 509 -33.66 9.10 41.46
N VAL A 510 -33.98 9.29 40.17
CA VAL A 510 -34.49 8.30 39.18
C VAL A 510 -34.52 8.94 37.77
N MET A 511 -34.34 8.13 36.72
CA MET A 511 -34.63 8.49 35.31
C MET A 511 -36.12 8.35 34.97
N THR A 512 -36.64 9.20 34.07
CA THR A 512 -37.79 8.85 33.22
C THR A 512 -37.61 9.40 31.80
N SER A 513 -37.86 8.53 30.81
CA SER A 513 -38.04 8.87 29.39
C SER A 513 -39.48 8.50 29.00
N GLU A 514 -40.20 9.42 28.37
CA GLU A 514 -41.55 9.19 27.83
C GLU A 514 -41.47 8.83 26.33
N GLU A 515 -42.17 7.77 25.92
CA GLU A 515 -42.30 7.30 24.52
C GLU A 515 -43.75 7.49 24.04
N LEU A 516 -43.96 7.73 22.73
CA LEU A 516 -44.92 7.06 21.81
C LEU A 516 -44.99 7.81 20.44
N PRO A 517 -45.45 7.21 19.30
CA PRO A 517 -45.95 5.85 19.09
C PRO A 517 -45.31 5.06 17.90
N LYS A 518 -45.36 3.73 18.02
CA LYS A 518 -45.03 2.75 16.97
C LYS A 518 -46.22 2.45 16.07
N LYS A 519 -45.97 2.30 14.76
CA LYS A 519 -46.78 1.48 13.84
C LYS A 519 -46.02 0.18 13.53
N THR A 520 -46.71 -0.94 13.72
CA THR A 520 -46.23 -2.32 13.70
C THR A 520 -45.99 -2.86 12.29
N VAL A 521 -44.81 -3.44 12.05
CA VAL A 521 -44.71 -4.72 11.32
C VAL A 521 -43.66 -5.58 12.02
N ALA A 522 -44.13 -6.63 12.71
CA ALA A 522 -43.35 -7.56 13.51
C ALA A 522 -42.47 -8.46 12.61
N LYS A 523 -41.21 -8.07 12.44
CA LYS A 523 -40.07 -8.95 12.07
C LYS A 523 -38.70 -8.33 12.35
N VAL A 524 -38.65 -7.04 12.67
CA VAL A 524 -37.41 -6.27 12.88
C VAL A 524 -36.83 -6.43 14.31
N ALA A 525 -37.67 -6.77 15.30
CA ALA A 525 -37.28 -6.73 16.72
C ALA A 525 -36.31 -7.85 17.18
N ASP A 526 -36.21 -8.96 16.46
CA ASP A 526 -35.31 -10.08 16.84
C ASP A 526 -33.92 -9.97 16.19
N ILE A 527 -33.81 -9.21 15.08
CA ILE A 527 -32.54 -8.94 14.39
C ILE A 527 -31.74 -7.87 15.15
N SER A 528 -32.42 -6.88 15.76
CA SER A 528 -31.76 -5.78 16.49
C SER A 528 -31.00 -6.22 17.75
N ARG A 529 -31.17 -7.47 18.20
CA ARG A 529 -30.43 -8.06 19.31
C ARG A 529 -29.02 -8.53 18.91
N TYR A 530 -28.75 -8.67 17.61
CA TYR A 530 -27.46 -9.12 17.10
C TYR A 530 -26.61 -7.95 16.63
N ILE A 531 -25.35 -7.93 17.04
CA ILE A 531 -24.35 -6.95 16.61
C ILE A 531 -23.08 -7.71 16.21
N TYR A 532 -22.59 -7.42 15.01
CA TYR A 532 -21.33 -7.92 14.50
C TYR A 532 -20.25 -6.86 14.69
N HIS A 533 -19.05 -7.28 15.08
CA HIS A 533 -17.87 -6.42 15.13
C HIS A 533 -16.73 -7.04 14.31
N LEU A 534 -15.75 -6.23 13.93
CA LEU A 534 -14.50 -6.69 13.34
C LEU A 534 -13.42 -6.75 14.41
N GLN A 535 -12.99 -7.94 14.82
CA GLN A 535 -11.92 -8.10 15.81
C GLN A 535 -10.57 -7.81 15.14
N VAL A 536 -9.91 -6.74 15.57
CA VAL A 536 -8.71 -6.20 14.92
C VAL A 536 -7.40 -6.65 15.54
N GLY A 537 -7.43 -7.09 16.80
CA GLY A 537 -6.24 -7.63 17.45
C GLY A 537 -6.42 -7.95 18.92
N VAL A 538 -5.46 -8.71 19.46
CA VAL A 538 -5.28 -8.95 20.90
C VAL A 538 -3.85 -8.58 21.23
N PHE A 539 -3.66 -7.67 22.17
CA PHE A 539 -2.36 -7.09 22.50
C PHE A 539 -2.02 -7.35 23.97
N SER A 540 -0.73 -7.50 24.27
CA SER A 540 -0.24 -7.62 25.65
C SER A 540 -0.30 -6.30 26.43
N ASN A 541 -0.30 -5.18 25.71
CA ASN A 541 -0.38 -3.83 26.29
C ASN A 541 -1.62 -3.12 25.76
N ARG A 542 -2.25 -2.31 26.62
CA ARG A 542 -3.39 -1.47 26.25
C ARG A 542 -3.00 -0.50 25.14
N ARG A 543 -3.87 -0.30 24.15
CA ARG A 543 -3.67 0.61 23.01
C ARG A 543 -4.49 1.88 23.21
N GLU A 544 -3.87 3.02 22.92
CA GLU A 544 -4.52 4.33 22.97
C GLU A 544 -5.52 4.51 21.82
N GLN A 545 -6.55 5.34 22.01
CA GLN A 545 -7.63 5.52 21.03
C GLN A 545 -7.13 5.92 19.63
N LYS A 546 -6.06 6.72 19.54
CA LYS A 546 -5.40 7.13 18.29
C LYS A 546 -4.85 5.97 17.45
N PHE A 547 -4.56 4.83 18.08
CA PHE A 547 -4.11 3.61 17.39
C PHE A 547 -5.21 3.01 16.51
N PHE A 548 -6.48 3.30 16.84
CA PHE A 548 -7.65 2.90 16.06
C PHE A 548 -8.27 4.10 15.31
N SER A 549 -7.48 5.15 15.03
CA SER A 549 -7.97 6.35 14.35
C SER A 549 -8.67 5.98 13.05
N GLY A 550 -9.87 6.51 12.86
CA GLY A 550 -10.75 6.19 11.73
C GLY A 550 -11.65 4.96 11.92
N LEU A 551 -11.45 4.14 12.96
CA LEU A 551 -12.26 2.96 13.24
C LEU A 551 -13.13 3.18 14.47
N THR A 552 -14.46 3.29 14.27
CA THR A 552 -15.40 3.59 15.38
C THR A 552 -16.71 2.82 15.25
N PRO A 553 -17.32 2.38 16.36
CA PRO A 553 -16.79 2.44 17.73
C PRO A 553 -15.69 1.39 17.94
N VAL A 554 -14.78 1.63 18.91
CA VAL A 554 -13.77 0.66 19.35
C VAL A 554 -14.21 0.07 20.68
N LYS A 555 -14.36 -1.25 20.73
CA LYS A 555 -14.68 -2.01 21.94
C LYS A 555 -13.43 -2.72 22.44
N GLU A 556 -13.08 -2.50 23.69
CA GLU A 556 -12.00 -3.19 24.41
C GLU A 556 -12.58 -4.28 25.31
N GLU A 557 -12.00 -5.47 25.30
CA GLU A 557 -12.29 -6.56 26.23
C GLU A 557 -11.00 -7.14 26.80
N ILE A 558 -10.95 -7.34 28.12
CA ILE A 558 -9.79 -7.92 28.79
C ILE A 558 -9.92 -9.46 28.75
N VAL A 559 -8.89 -10.14 28.24
CA VAL A 559 -8.87 -11.60 28.02
C VAL A 559 -7.58 -12.22 28.56
N GLY A 560 -7.53 -13.55 28.67
CA GLY A 560 -6.34 -14.27 29.13
C GLY A 560 -6.00 -14.03 30.61
N ASN A 561 -6.99 -14.12 31.51
CA ASN A 561 -6.85 -13.89 32.95
C ASN A 561 -6.31 -12.49 33.32
N GLY A 562 -6.77 -11.45 32.62
CA GLY A 562 -6.40 -10.06 32.94
C GLY A 562 -5.13 -9.54 32.27
N LYS A 563 -4.48 -10.35 31.41
CA LYS A 563 -3.15 -10.03 30.87
C LYS A 563 -3.14 -9.53 29.43
N LEU A 564 -4.26 -9.61 28.71
CA LEU A 564 -4.33 -9.24 27.29
C LEU A 564 -5.56 -8.36 27.01
N TYR A 565 -5.41 -7.43 26.07
CA TYR A 565 -6.43 -6.49 25.63
C TYR A 565 -6.87 -6.81 24.20
N LYS A 566 -8.11 -7.28 24.05
CA LYS A 566 -8.74 -7.61 22.77
C LYS A 566 -9.54 -6.40 22.29
N TYR A 567 -9.30 -5.98 21.05
CA TYR A 567 -10.00 -4.85 20.45
C TYR A 567 -10.85 -5.29 19.26
N MET A 568 -12.06 -4.75 19.21
CA MET A 568 -13.03 -4.95 18.15
C MET A 568 -13.53 -3.59 17.70
N VAL A 569 -13.80 -3.44 16.41
CA VAL A 569 -14.19 -2.17 15.83
C VAL A 569 -15.44 -2.31 14.98
N GLY A 570 -16.21 -1.23 14.92
CA GLY A 570 -17.45 -1.14 14.15
C GLY A 570 -18.60 -1.90 14.80
N ASN A 571 -19.83 -1.43 14.58
CA ASN A 571 -21.06 -2.10 14.99
C ASN A 571 -21.88 -2.35 13.72
N TYR A 572 -21.94 -3.60 13.28
CA TYR A 572 -22.62 -3.98 12.05
C TYR A 572 -23.87 -4.78 12.39
N PRO A 573 -25.06 -4.38 11.93
CA PRO A 573 -26.31 -5.12 12.20
C PRO A 573 -26.39 -6.48 11.51
N THR A 574 -25.65 -6.68 10.42
CA THR A 574 -25.65 -7.93 9.65
C THR A 574 -24.23 -8.36 9.30
N PHE A 575 -24.07 -9.64 8.98
CA PHE A 575 -22.78 -10.19 8.57
C PHE A 575 -22.33 -9.64 7.21
N ALA A 576 -23.26 -9.43 6.26
CA ALA A 576 -22.93 -8.83 4.98
C ALA A 576 -22.28 -7.44 5.16
N MET A 577 -22.85 -6.58 6.01
CA MET A 577 -22.28 -5.26 6.30
C MET A 577 -20.91 -5.35 7.00
N ALA A 578 -20.76 -6.29 7.93
CA ALA A 578 -19.47 -6.52 8.58
C ALA A 578 -18.42 -7.01 7.56
N LYS A 579 -18.82 -7.88 6.61
CA LYS A 579 -17.97 -8.43 5.56
C LYS A 579 -17.53 -7.36 4.57
N ASP A 580 -18.42 -6.45 4.19
CA ASP A 580 -18.12 -5.37 3.25
C ASP A 580 -17.15 -4.35 3.84
N ALA A 581 -17.10 -4.20 5.16
CA ALA A 581 -16.12 -3.38 5.85
C ALA A 581 -14.76 -4.09 6.06
N ILE A 582 -14.67 -5.42 5.92
CA ILE A 582 -13.41 -6.18 6.10
C ILE A 582 -12.26 -5.63 5.24
N PRO A 583 -12.44 -5.34 3.93
CA PRO A 583 -11.35 -4.91 3.08
C PRO A 583 -10.69 -3.63 3.59
N GLU A 584 -11.49 -2.64 4.02
CA GLU A 584 -11.02 -1.37 4.57
C GLU A 584 -10.35 -1.56 5.93
N ILE A 585 -10.98 -2.30 6.84
CA ILE A 585 -10.41 -2.54 8.17
C ILE A 585 -9.14 -3.41 8.10
N ARG A 586 -9.01 -4.31 7.12
CA ARG A 586 -7.79 -5.10 6.89
C ARG A 586 -6.62 -4.29 6.32
N GLN A 587 -6.87 -3.11 5.77
CA GLN A 587 -5.79 -2.18 5.41
C GLN A 587 -5.06 -1.70 6.67
N LEU A 588 -5.79 -1.52 7.78
CA LEU A 588 -5.24 -1.10 9.08
C LEU A 588 -4.88 -2.29 9.99
N PHE A 589 -5.69 -3.36 9.95
CA PHE A 589 -5.59 -4.53 10.81
C PHE A 589 -5.73 -5.82 9.99
N PRO A 590 -4.64 -6.35 9.40
CA PRO A 590 -4.68 -7.40 8.38
C PRO A 590 -5.35 -8.71 8.82
N ASN A 591 -5.33 -8.99 10.13
CA ASN A 591 -5.96 -10.16 10.72
C ASN A 591 -7.41 -9.90 11.17
N ALA A 592 -8.03 -8.79 10.74
CA ALA A 592 -9.40 -8.49 11.12
C ALA A 592 -10.39 -9.54 10.62
N PHE A 593 -11.26 -10.01 11.50
CA PHE A 593 -12.31 -10.97 11.17
C PHE A 593 -13.60 -10.67 11.93
N VAL A 594 -14.73 -11.11 11.39
CA VAL A 594 -16.06 -10.83 11.94
C VAL A 594 -16.33 -11.71 13.16
N VAL A 595 -16.87 -11.10 14.21
CA VAL A 595 -17.38 -11.76 15.41
C VAL A 595 -18.81 -11.30 15.67
N ALA A 596 -19.69 -12.19 16.15
CA ALA A 596 -21.09 -11.89 16.43
C ALA A 596 -21.37 -11.83 17.93
N TYR A 597 -22.24 -10.92 18.34
CA TYR A 597 -22.75 -10.77 19.70
C TYR A 597 -24.27 -10.74 19.66
N LYS A 598 -24.92 -11.37 20.64
CA LYS A 598 -26.35 -11.28 20.89
C LYS A 598 -26.56 -10.69 22.28
N ASP A 599 -27.31 -9.62 22.40
CA ASP A 599 -27.58 -8.93 23.68
C ASP A 599 -26.28 -8.60 24.45
N GLY A 600 -25.22 -8.23 23.71
CA GLY A 600 -23.90 -7.89 24.28
C GLY A 600 -23.00 -9.09 24.61
N ILE A 601 -23.47 -10.34 24.44
CA ILE A 601 -22.71 -11.57 24.72
C ILE A 601 -22.24 -12.21 23.40
N LYS A 602 -20.96 -12.60 23.31
CA LYS A 602 -20.40 -13.22 22.09
C LYS A 602 -21.12 -14.53 21.78
N THR A 603 -21.59 -14.68 20.54
CA THR A 603 -22.40 -15.83 20.09
C THR A 603 -21.78 -16.53 18.86
N ASN A 604 -22.37 -17.65 18.43
CA ASN A 604 -21.95 -18.38 17.23
C ASN A 604 -22.26 -17.55 15.97
N LEU A 605 -21.22 -17.27 15.18
CA LEU A 605 -21.30 -16.46 13.97
C LEU A 605 -22.24 -17.08 12.91
N SER A 606 -22.22 -18.40 12.71
CA SER A 606 -23.06 -19.08 11.72
C SER A 606 -24.53 -19.13 12.13
N ALA A 607 -24.81 -19.27 13.42
CA ALA A 607 -26.18 -19.21 13.93
C ALA A 607 -26.76 -17.79 13.81
N ALA A 608 -25.96 -16.77 14.11
CA ALA A 608 -26.35 -15.37 13.94
C ALA A 608 -26.63 -15.05 12.45
N ILE A 609 -25.78 -15.46 11.52
CA ILE A 609 -25.94 -15.21 10.08
C ILE A 609 -27.27 -15.77 9.55
N LYS A 610 -27.64 -16.99 9.96
CA LYS A 610 -28.90 -17.62 9.52
C LYS A 610 -30.14 -16.82 9.94
N ILE A 611 -30.03 -16.03 11.01
CA ILE A 611 -31.12 -15.22 11.55
C ILE A 611 -31.08 -13.80 10.95
N THR A 612 -29.91 -13.18 10.85
CA THR A 612 -29.76 -11.77 10.44
C THR A 612 -29.62 -11.57 8.93
N ASP A 613 -29.22 -12.61 8.19
CA ASP A 613 -28.88 -12.56 6.77
C ASP A 613 -29.60 -13.69 6.00
N GLN A 614 -30.92 -13.82 6.17
CA GLN A 614 -31.76 -14.92 5.64
C GLN A 614 -31.68 -15.12 4.11
N ASN A 615 -31.29 -14.08 3.37
CA ASN A 615 -31.16 -14.10 1.90
C ASN A 615 -29.70 -14.10 1.42
N TYR A 616 -28.71 -14.21 2.31
CA TYR A 616 -27.30 -14.22 1.93
C TYR A 616 -26.91 -15.58 1.32
N GLN A 617 -26.76 -15.60 -0.01
CA GLN A 617 -26.24 -16.74 -0.76
C GLN A 617 -24.73 -16.56 -0.95
N PRO A 618 -23.85 -17.39 -0.35
CA PRO A 618 -22.44 -17.38 -0.68
C PRO A 618 -22.25 -17.76 -2.16
N THR A 619 -21.36 -17.07 -2.85
CA THR A 619 -21.01 -17.35 -4.25
C THR A 619 -20.55 -18.81 -4.38
N PRO A 620 -21.18 -19.64 -5.22
CA PRO A 620 -20.87 -21.07 -5.28
C PRO A 620 -19.60 -21.32 -6.09
N VAL A 621 -18.63 -21.99 -5.48
CA VAL A 621 -17.62 -22.78 -6.20
C VAL A 621 -18.24 -24.15 -6.46
N VAL A 622 -18.15 -24.60 -7.72
CA VAL A 622 -18.76 -25.82 -8.27
C VAL A 622 -18.55 -27.03 -7.35
N ALA A 623 -19.67 -27.67 -6.99
CA ALA A 623 -19.71 -28.81 -6.08
C ALA A 623 -19.46 -30.15 -6.81
N ALA A 624 -18.50 -30.93 -6.34
CA ALA A 624 -18.47 -32.38 -6.54
C ALA A 624 -19.25 -33.11 -5.43
N ARG A 625 -19.89 -34.22 -5.83
CA ARG A 625 -21.06 -34.89 -5.26
C ARG A 625 -20.99 -35.36 -3.80
N LYS A 626 -22.20 -35.45 -3.23
CA LYS A 626 -22.61 -35.93 -1.90
C LYS A 626 -22.35 -37.42 -1.67
N THR A 627 -22.06 -37.77 -0.42
CA THR A 627 -22.49 -39.02 0.21
C THR A 627 -23.17 -38.72 1.54
N VAL A 628 -24.25 -39.46 1.80
CA VAL A 628 -25.27 -39.28 2.83
C VAL A 628 -24.98 -40.15 4.06
N MET A 629 -25.43 -39.69 5.24
CA MET A 629 -25.81 -40.41 6.49
C MET A 629 -25.16 -39.73 7.71
N LYS A 630 -25.79 -39.53 8.88
CA LYS A 630 -27.13 -39.82 9.42
C LYS A 630 -27.34 -38.86 10.61
N LYS A 631 -28.58 -38.52 10.95
CA LYS A 631 -28.95 -37.65 12.08
C LYS A 631 -29.57 -38.51 13.20
N SER A 632 -28.95 -38.49 14.38
CA SER A 632 -29.51 -38.69 15.73
C SER A 632 -28.37 -38.26 16.70
N GLU A 633 -28.54 -37.64 17.86
CA GLU A 633 -29.64 -37.64 18.82
C GLU A 633 -29.49 -36.45 19.80
N SER A 634 -30.58 -36.18 20.51
CA SER A 634 -30.88 -35.36 21.70
C SER A 634 -29.88 -34.40 22.38
N MET A 635 -30.52 -33.33 22.89
CA MET A 635 -30.11 -32.31 23.86
C MET A 635 -29.09 -32.72 24.93
N ASN A 636 -28.08 -31.86 25.11
CA ASN A 636 -27.73 -31.35 26.43
C ASN A 636 -27.22 -29.92 26.30
N SER A 637 -27.93 -28.98 26.92
CA SER A 637 -27.54 -27.58 27.06
C SER A 637 -26.45 -27.46 28.13
N GLY A 638 -25.22 -27.10 27.72
CA GLY A 638 -24.19 -26.61 28.64
C GLY A 638 -22.88 -27.40 28.75
N SER A 639 -22.73 -28.56 28.09
CA SER A 639 -21.45 -29.29 28.17
C SER A 639 -20.40 -28.73 27.21
N VAL A 640 -19.27 -28.31 27.79
CA VAL A 640 -18.09 -27.87 27.05
C VAL A 640 -17.24 -29.07 26.69
N SER A 641 -16.80 -29.14 25.43
CA SER A 641 -15.83 -30.12 24.96
C SER A 641 -14.66 -29.46 24.24
N PHE A 642 -13.45 -29.96 24.46
CA PHE A 642 -12.24 -29.54 23.78
C PHE A 642 -11.77 -30.62 22.81
N LYS A 643 -11.41 -30.21 21.60
CA LYS A 643 -10.83 -31.07 20.55
C LYS A 643 -9.50 -30.50 20.07
N VAL A 644 -8.67 -31.30 19.40
CA VAL A 644 -7.47 -30.80 18.71
C VAL A 644 -7.76 -30.66 17.22
N GLN A 645 -7.75 -29.46 16.67
CA GLN A 645 -7.83 -29.23 15.24
C GLN A 645 -6.43 -29.38 14.62
N VAL A 646 -6.30 -30.29 13.66
CA VAL A 646 -5.01 -30.66 13.05
C VAL A 646 -4.75 -29.90 11.75
N GLY A 647 -5.82 -29.46 11.06
CA GLY A 647 -5.69 -28.65 9.85
C GLY A 647 -7.05 -28.24 9.27
N ALA A 648 -6.99 -27.34 8.30
CA ALA A 648 -8.11 -26.91 7.48
C ALA A 648 -7.69 -27.00 6.01
N TYR A 649 -8.29 -27.92 5.25
CA TYR A 649 -7.85 -28.27 3.91
C TYR A 649 -8.88 -27.79 2.88
N SER A 650 -8.46 -27.00 1.89
CA SER A 650 -9.35 -26.54 0.81
C SER A 650 -9.82 -27.68 -0.09
N GLU A 651 -9.12 -28.81 -0.06
CA GLU A 651 -9.42 -30.04 -0.81
C GLU A 651 -9.56 -31.25 0.15
N ALA A 652 -9.39 -32.48 -0.35
CA ALA A 652 -9.39 -33.67 0.49
C ALA A 652 -8.20 -33.63 1.48
N VAL A 653 -8.40 -34.13 2.70
CA VAL A 653 -7.31 -34.20 3.69
C VAL A 653 -6.17 -35.06 3.12
N PRO A 654 -4.93 -34.53 3.06
CA PRO A 654 -3.77 -35.23 2.51
C PRO A 654 -3.57 -36.61 3.13
N GLN A 655 -3.09 -37.57 2.31
CA GLN A 655 -2.97 -38.96 2.73
C GLN A 655 -1.92 -39.12 3.84
N ASP A 656 -0.83 -38.36 3.82
CA ASP A 656 0.20 -38.33 4.86
C ASP A 656 -0.36 -37.88 6.23
N VAL A 657 -1.26 -36.90 6.22
CA VAL A 657 -1.97 -36.46 7.42
C VAL A 657 -2.90 -37.57 7.93
N LYS A 658 -3.64 -38.22 7.03
CA LYS A 658 -4.50 -39.37 7.40
C LYS A 658 -3.69 -40.53 7.98
N ASP A 659 -2.53 -40.84 7.40
CA ASP A 659 -1.67 -41.93 7.84
C ASP A 659 -1.08 -41.65 9.23
N LYS A 660 -0.62 -40.42 9.49
CA LYS A 660 -0.21 -39.97 10.83
C LYS A 660 -1.37 -40.05 11.84
N LEU A 661 -2.58 -39.71 11.43
CA LEU A 661 -3.77 -39.77 12.28
C LEU A 661 -4.22 -41.20 12.61
N ARG A 662 -3.84 -42.22 11.81
CA ARG A 662 -4.15 -43.63 12.14
C ARG A 662 -3.55 -44.07 13.48
N ALA A 663 -2.38 -43.55 13.84
CA ALA A 663 -1.74 -43.79 15.14
C ALA A 663 -2.55 -43.22 16.33
N PHE A 664 -3.49 -42.31 16.05
CA PHE A 664 -4.38 -41.68 17.03
C PHE A 664 -5.84 -42.15 16.90
N SER A 665 -6.10 -43.24 16.17
CA SER A 665 -7.44 -43.81 15.94
C SER A 665 -8.19 -44.23 17.21
N LYS A 666 -7.49 -44.36 18.35
CA LYS A 666 -8.10 -44.52 19.68
C LYS A 666 -8.92 -43.30 20.13
N TYR A 667 -8.73 -42.15 19.49
CA TYR A 667 -9.52 -40.94 19.68
C TYR A 667 -10.47 -40.72 18.51
N SER A 668 -11.60 -40.04 18.74
CA SER A 668 -12.53 -39.66 17.66
C SER A 668 -11.86 -38.74 16.65
N ILE A 669 -11.86 -39.09 15.37
CA ILE A 669 -11.32 -38.25 14.29
C ILE A 669 -12.50 -37.80 13.42
N ASP A 670 -12.84 -36.51 13.52
CA ASP A 670 -13.97 -35.92 12.82
C ASP A 670 -13.49 -35.06 11.64
N TYR A 671 -14.18 -35.16 10.51
CA TYR A 671 -13.97 -34.32 9.34
C TYR A 671 -15.24 -33.52 9.07
N THR A 672 -15.17 -32.20 9.20
CA THR A 672 -16.32 -31.31 9.02
C THR A 672 -15.99 -30.23 8.00
N LYS A 673 -16.94 -29.80 7.17
CA LYS A 673 -16.71 -28.66 6.26
C LYS A 673 -17.06 -27.36 6.95
N ASP A 674 -16.17 -26.37 6.88
CA ASP A 674 -16.46 -25.01 7.33
C ASP A 674 -17.27 -24.22 6.27
N TYR A 675 -17.71 -23.02 6.64
CA TYR A 675 -18.52 -22.14 5.80
C TYR A 675 -17.80 -21.62 4.54
N ARG A 676 -16.48 -21.80 4.45
CA ARG A 676 -15.64 -21.46 3.29
C ARG A 676 -15.37 -22.68 2.41
N GLY A 677 -15.90 -23.85 2.78
CA GLY A 677 -15.72 -25.12 2.07
C GLY A 677 -14.50 -25.93 2.50
N TYR A 678 -13.72 -25.48 3.49
CA TYR A 678 -12.52 -26.20 3.95
C TYR A 678 -12.92 -27.40 4.80
N THR A 679 -12.27 -28.55 4.56
CA THR A 679 -12.38 -29.73 5.42
C THR A 679 -11.53 -29.52 6.67
N ILE A 680 -12.19 -29.33 7.80
CA ILE A 680 -11.61 -29.22 9.14
C ILE A 680 -11.48 -30.61 9.74
N CYS A 681 -10.26 -30.98 10.11
CA CYS A 681 -9.98 -32.23 10.81
C CYS A 681 -9.78 -31.96 12.30
N THR A 682 -10.59 -32.60 13.14
CA THR A 682 -10.46 -32.53 14.61
C THR A 682 -10.28 -33.91 15.23
N VAL A 683 -9.46 -34.00 16.27
CA VAL A 683 -9.08 -35.24 16.96
C VAL A 683 -9.41 -35.14 18.45
N GLY A 684 -10.08 -36.18 18.96
CA GLY A 684 -10.52 -36.32 20.33
C GLY A 684 -11.65 -35.37 20.72
N SER A 685 -12.25 -35.64 21.89
CA SER A 685 -13.24 -34.78 22.54
C SER A 685 -13.09 -34.95 24.05
N PHE A 686 -12.73 -33.86 24.74
CA PHE A 686 -12.37 -33.90 26.16
C PHE A 686 -13.14 -32.85 26.95
N ASP A 687 -13.54 -33.21 28.16
CA ASP A 687 -14.14 -32.30 29.15
C ASP A 687 -13.14 -31.32 29.79
N SER A 688 -11.83 -31.55 29.58
CA SER A 688 -10.76 -30.83 30.27
C SER A 688 -9.66 -30.34 29.33
N TYR A 689 -9.25 -29.08 29.56
CA TYR A 689 -8.19 -28.42 28.81
C TYR A 689 -6.81 -29.07 29.00
N SER A 690 -6.54 -29.67 30.15
CA SER A 690 -5.25 -30.36 30.39
C SER A 690 -5.15 -31.63 29.55
N LYS A 691 -6.24 -32.42 29.47
CA LYS A 691 -6.31 -33.66 28.68
C LYS A 691 -6.12 -33.39 27.18
N VAL A 692 -6.83 -32.40 26.63
CA VAL A 692 -6.69 -32.03 25.21
C VAL A 692 -5.31 -31.43 24.89
N SER A 693 -4.68 -30.74 25.86
CA SER A 693 -3.35 -30.16 25.68
C SER A 693 -2.26 -31.22 25.58
N LYS A 694 -2.40 -32.33 26.33
CA LYS A 694 -1.53 -33.50 26.21
C LYS A 694 -1.66 -34.13 24.82
N LEU A 695 -2.88 -34.39 24.34
CA LEU A 695 -3.09 -34.91 22.99
C LEU A 695 -2.53 -33.99 21.91
N LYS A 696 -2.69 -32.67 22.05
CA LYS A 696 -2.11 -31.69 21.12
C LYS A 696 -0.59 -31.82 21.02
N MET A 697 0.09 -32.04 22.15
CA MET A 697 1.54 -32.21 22.17
C MET A 697 1.95 -33.50 21.46
N GLU A 698 1.27 -34.61 21.75
CA GLU A 698 1.52 -35.91 21.11
C GLU A 698 1.30 -35.85 19.58
N LEU A 699 0.24 -35.16 19.12
CA LEU A 699 -0.02 -34.95 17.68
C LEU A 699 1.09 -34.11 17.01
N ARG A 700 1.61 -33.08 17.70
CA ARG A 700 2.70 -32.24 17.17
C ARG A 700 4.01 -33.01 17.07
N GLU A 701 4.32 -33.81 18.08
CA GLU A 701 5.51 -34.69 18.08
C GLU A 701 5.43 -35.74 16.97
N ALA A 702 4.22 -36.21 16.62
CA ALA A 702 3.98 -37.08 15.47
C ALA A 702 4.06 -36.37 14.09
N GLY A 703 4.52 -35.11 14.05
CA GLY A 703 4.74 -34.37 12.81
C GLY A 703 3.50 -33.66 12.24
N LEU A 704 2.50 -33.38 13.10
CA LEU A 704 1.35 -32.51 12.80
C LEU A 704 1.53 -31.16 13.52
N SER A 705 2.55 -30.40 13.12
CA SER A 705 3.03 -29.19 13.82
C SER A 705 1.96 -28.10 14.00
N ASP A 706 0.99 -28.03 13.09
CA ASP A 706 -0.07 -27.03 13.09
C ASP A 706 -1.25 -27.40 13.99
N ALA A 707 -1.20 -28.51 14.72
CA ALA A 707 -2.29 -28.94 15.59
C ALA A 707 -2.54 -27.92 16.74
N PHE A 708 -3.78 -27.51 16.96
CA PHE A 708 -4.14 -26.57 18.04
C PHE A 708 -5.47 -26.91 18.71
N THR A 709 -5.64 -26.48 19.97
CA THR A 709 -6.84 -26.78 20.75
C THR A 709 -8.00 -25.89 20.32
N VAL A 710 -9.16 -26.49 20.13
CA VAL A 710 -10.45 -25.83 19.87
C VAL A 710 -11.45 -26.27 20.94
N ALA A 711 -12.41 -25.40 21.26
CA ALA A 711 -13.43 -25.68 22.26
C ALA A 711 -14.83 -25.52 21.66
N PHE A 712 -15.77 -26.31 22.16
CA PHE A 712 -17.16 -26.33 21.74
C PHE A 712 -18.06 -26.33 22.98
N SER A 713 -19.17 -25.61 22.91
CA SER A 713 -20.27 -25.70 23.88
C SER A 713 -21.47 -26.26 23.11
N GLY A 714 -21.84 -27.51 23.38
CA GLY A 714 -22.72 -28.26 22.47
C GLY A 714 -22.10 -28.37 21.07
N ASN A 715 -22.82 -27.91 20.04
CA ASN A 715 -22.36 -27.92 18.65
C ASN A 715 -21.62 -26.64 18.23
N ASP A 716 -21.57 -25.63 19.09
CA ASP A 716 -21.03 -24.31 18.76
C ASP A 716 -19.58 -24.17 19.17
N LYS A 717 -18.71 -23.78 18.23
CA LYS A 717 -17.30 -23.51 18.53
C LYS A 717 -17.19 -22.23 19.38
N VAL A 718 -16.64 -22.37 20.59
CA VAL A 718 -16.43 -21.28 21.54
C VAL A 718 -14.94 -21.02 21.73
N THR A 719 -14.59 -19.87 22.32
CA THR A 719 -13.18 -19.64 22.70
C THR A 719 -12.80 -20.54 23.88
N ILE A 720 -11.51 -20.88 24.00
CA ILE A 720 -11.01 -21.67 25.14
C ILE A 720 -11.34 -21.00 26.48
N GLN A 721 -11.24 -19.66 26.53
CA GLN A 721 -11.55 -18.91 27.75
C GLN A 721 -13.04 -19.02 28.12
N GLN A 722 -13.96 -18.87 27.16
CA GLN A 722 -15.39 -19.04 27.40
C GLN A 722 -15.72 -20.48 27.83
N ALA A 723 -15.10 -21.46 27.20
CA ALA A 723 -15.23 -22.87 27.59
C ALA A 723 -14.76 -23.13 29.03
N LEU A 724 -13.64 -22.53 29.45
CA LEU A 724 -13.16 -22.65 30.82
C LEU A 724 -14.02 -21.87 31.83
N GLU A 725 -14.62 -20.75 31.43
CA GLU A 725 -15.56 -19.98 32.26
C GLU A 725 -16.88 -20.73 32.46
N ILE A 726 -17.40 -21.40 31.43
CA ILE A 726 -18.58 -22.27 31.54
C ILE A 726 -18.31 -23.47 32.46
N LEU A 727 -17.10 -24.04 32.43
CA LEU A 727 -16.72 -25.15 33.34
C LEU A 727 -16.46 -24.70 34.79
N ARG A 728 -16.39 -23.39 35.05
CA ARG A 728 -16.20 -22.81 36.39
C ARG A 728 -17.52 -22.41 37.06
N GLN A 729 -18.61 -22.36 36.29
CA GLN A 729 -19.99 -22.21 36.79
C GLN A 729 -20.51 -23.59 37.18
#